data_AF-A0A534Y4Z5-F1
#
_entry.id   AF-A0A534Y4Z5-F1
#
_cell.length_a   1.000
_cell.length_b   1.000
_cell.length_c   1.000
_cell.angle_alpha   90.00
_cell.angle_beta   90.00
_cell.angle_gamma   90.00
#
_symmetry.space_group_name_H-M   'P 1'
#
loop_
_entity.id
_entity.type
_entity.pdbx_description
1 polymer ?
#
loop_
_entity_poly.entity_id
_entity_poly.type
_entity_poly.pdbx_seq_one_letter_code
_entity_poly.pdbx_strand_id
1 'polypeptide(L)'
;MSLCAAFLPLADHLGYELAEIIALFAGLFGAAPGIAAARAELIRPVPDALRAVGRALSSAALLLLIPVAVILLNGLRRPACEPLAGLVLYALIAMPSGILASALGAACGFAWPRRAGLVAFAVFLVTLTVALWPLARGPQVYAYHHLGGMFPGPIYDEVIRPTRALYLFRLGTLLYAGMCAGIALFSGPGRRRRAGLAIAAACGAGALAISSQAERFHFRASTELLDRELGGTLEAGTIVLHFPREKTKEARALLARDAEVSWRAVREFAGLPVEGRKVHVFLYRSAEEKRRLIGAAETSFTKPWLRQIHTNDAPSPHFILRHELAHAAFADLSSGVFAVPGRLRGLVPDIALVEGAAVAADWPPGEFTVDEEARALRELKLLPDLRRLFRPELFYAESGPRAYVAAGSFIRFLWRKGGAGAFRSAYAADDPQADALADAYLGWLSSEPAPARAVALAQQRFASPSIVRRPCAHEVAELRREAASIVAGGDPARAAALLARCVSLEPGDPSLLVELRRAQLRAGDIAAANATEEKALGHPNLAQPLRATLLTESGDAAWAASDLATARQRFLSALALVQPEPAERALRARLWALSDPRRSPALRKLLAEGDTGPETVLGLKELQEAEPAEGLPSYLLAKQLQNRGGWEASRRYLAQALSRRLPHPLFVEETLRMQGIAAWHLDDAARGRAAFAELAKNAQPGRALEAKRWLGLF
;
A
#
# COMPACT_ATOMS: atom_id res chain seq x y z
N MET A 1 -23.42 20.76 -4.50
CA MET A 1 -22.30 19.86 -4.18
C MET A 1 -22.75 18.63 -3.40
N SER A 2 -23.39 18.76 -2.23
CA SER A 2 -23.83 17.60 -1.43
C SER A 2 -24.71 16.60 -2.20
N LEU A 3 -25.63 17.08 -3.04
CA LEU A 3 -26.43 16.22 -3.92
C LEU A 3 -25.58 15.46 -4.94
N CYS A 4 -24.54 16.08 -5.51
CA CYS A 4 -23.63 15.41 -6.44
C CYS A 4 -22.79 14.36 -5.72
N ALA A 5 -22.28 14.68 -4.53
CA ALA A 5 -21.50 13.76 -3.71
C ALA A 5 -22.27 12.47 -3.38
N ALA A 6 -23.59 12.56 -3.17
CA ALA A 6 -24.44 11.39 -2.95
C ALA A 6 -24.42 10.37 -4.10
N PHE A 7 -24.00 10.74 -5.31
CA PHE A 7 -23.89 9.82 -6.46
C PHE A 7 -22.43 9.49 -6.84
N LEU A 8 -21.46 10.08 -6.17
CA LEU A 8 -20.04 9.79 -6.40
C LEU A 8 -19.62 8.61 -5.50
N PRO A 9 -18.98 7.56 -6.05
CA PRO A 9 -18.41 6.49 -5.23
C PRO A 9 -17.49 7.06 -4.14
N LEU A 10 -17.48 6.42 -2.96
CA LEU A 10 -16.75 6.82 -1.75
C LEU A 10 -17.28 8.11 -1.08
N ALA A 11 -17.79 9.08 -1.84
CA ALA A 11 -18.41 10.30 -1.28
C ALA A 11 -19.92 10.16 -1.03
N ASP A 12 -20.52 9.01 -1.33
CA ASP A 12 -21.95 8.72 -1.15
C ASP A 12 -22.35 8.32 0.27
N HIS A 13 -21.40 8.31 1.20
CA HIS A 13 -21.62 8.13 2.63
C HIS A 13 -20.83 9.17 3.45
N LEU A 14 -21.10 9.22 4.75
CA LEU A 14 -20.40 10.14 5.65
C LEU A 14 -19.00 9.59 5.91
N GLY A 15 -18.00 10.11 5.19
CA GLY A 15 -16.62 9.64 5.23
C GLY A 15 -15.62 10.74 4.88
N TYR A 16 -14.36 10.34 4.67
CA TYR A 16 -13.26 11.24 4.34
C TYR A 16 -13.52 12.03 3.03
N GLU A 17 -13.96 11.35 1.97
CA GLU A 17 -14.13 11.94 0.63
C GLU A 17 -15.18 13.03 0.63
N LEU A 18 -16.32 12.78 1.29
CA LEU A 18 -17.35 13.82 1.47
C LEU A 18 -16.78 14.99 2.28
N ALA A 19 -16.09 14.73 3.39
CA ALA A 19 -15.50 15.76 4.22
C ALA A 19 -14.50 16.64 3.44
N GLU A 20 -13.68 16.03 2.58
CA GLU A 20 -12.71 16.73 1.75
C GLU A 20 -13.36 17.56 0.64
N ILE A 21 -14.33 16.99 -0.09
CA ILE A 21 -15.09 17.71 -1.13
C ILE A 21 -15.77 18.94 -0.52
N ILE A 22 -16.40 18.79 0.65
CA ILE A 22 -17.05 19.90 1.33
C ILE A 22 -16.03 20.90 1.88
N ALA A 23 -14.88 20.47 2.40
CA ALA A 23 -13.82 21.37 2.85
C ALA A 23 -13.27 22.22 1.70
N LEU A 24 -12.99 21.63 0.53
CA LEU A 24 -12.55 22.35 -0.66
C LEU A 24 -13.60 23.38 -1.11
N PHE A 25 -14.87 22.99 -1.15
CA PHE A 25 -15.96 23.90 -1.52
C PHE A 25 -16.13 25.03 -0.48
N ALA A 26 -16.09 24.71 0.80
CA ALA A 26 -16.16 25.67 1.90
C ALA A 26 -14.94 26.61 1.92
N GLY A 27 -13.76 26.12 1.55
CA GLY A 27 -12.56 26.95 1.40
C GLY A 27 -12.67 27.98 0.29
N LEU A 28 -13.13 27.55 -0.89
CA LEU A 28 -13.26 28.40 -2.08
C LEU A 28 -14.39 29.43 -1.95
N PHE A 29 -15.54 29.02 -1.42
CA PHE A 29 -16.76 29.83 -1.42
C PHE A 29 -17.21 30.31 -0.04
N GLY A 30 -16.65 29.77 1.04
CA GLY A 30 -17.05 30.08 2.42
C GLY A 30 -16.72 31.50 2.87
N ALA A 31 -15.90 32.26 2.14
CA ALA A 31 -15.71 33.69 2.38
C ALA A 31 -16.96 34.52 2.03
N ALA A 32 -17.81 34.05 1.12
CA ALA A 32 -19.00 34.78 0.68
C ALA A 32 -19.97 35.17 1.82
N PRO A 33 -20.40 34.27 2.73
CA PRO A 33 -21.25 34.65 3.86
C PRO A 33 -20.58 35.67 4.79
N GLY A 34 -19.27 35.58 5.00
CA GLY A 34 -18.51 36.56 5.79
C GLY A 34 -18.48 37.95 5.15
N ILE A 35 -18.22 38.01 3.84
CA ILE A 35 -18.23 39.27 3.07
C ILE A 35 -19.64 39.88 3.07
N ALA A 36 -20.67 39.06 2.87
CA ALA A 36 -22.07 39.49 2.89
C ALA A 36 -22.46 40.04 4.27
N ALA A 37 -22.08 39.35 5.36
CA ALA A 37 -22.33 39.81 6.72
C ALA A 37 -21.66 41.16 7.01
N ALA A 38 -20.40 41.35 6.58
CA ALA A 38 -19.70 42.62 6.73
C ALA A 38 -20.38 43.75 5.94
N ARG A 39 -20.73 43.52 4.67
CA ARG A 39 -21.44 44.51 3.83
C ARG A 39 -22.81 44.88 4.38
N ALA A 40 -23.59 43.89 4.82
CA ALA A 40 -24.90 44.11 5.42
C ALA A 40 -24.82 44.89 6.73
N GLU A 41 -23.71 44.75 7.48
CA GLU A 41 -23.50 45.50 8.72
C GLU A 41 -23.10 46.95 8.45
N LEU A 42 -22.33 47.23 7.39
CA LEU A 42 -21.91 48.60 7.02
C LEU A 42 -23.07 49.53 6.65
N ILE A 43 -24.22 48.98 6.22
CA ILE A 43 -25.42 49.75 5.87
C ILE A 43 -26.41 49.91 7.03
N ARG A 44 -26.10 49.38 8.23
CA ARG A 44 -26.99 49.50 9.40
C ARG A 44 -26.85 50.86 10.08
N PRO A 45 -27.92 51.39 10.72
CA PRO A 45 -27.88 52.67 11.43
C PRO A 45 -26.84 52.73 12.56
N VAL A 46 -26.72 51.63 13.31
CA VAL A 46 -25.72 51.46 14.36
C VAL A 46 -24.91 50.23 14.01
N PRO A 47 -23.76 50.33 13.32
CA PRO A 47 -23.00 49.17 12.86
C PRO A 47 -22.10 48.59 13.97
N ASP A 48 -22.03 47.25 14.11
CA ASP A 48 -21.15 46.56 15.08
C ASP A 48 -20.47 45.35 14.41
N ALA A 49 -19.14 45.40 14.31
CA ALA A 49 -18.33 44.32 13.73
C ALA A 49 -18.55 42.96 14.43
N LEU A 50 -18.86 42.93 15.73
CA LEU A 50 -19.11 41.66 16.43
C LEU A 50 -20.35 40.94 15.87
N ARG A 51 -21.40 41.69 15.52
CA ARG A 51 -22.60 41.09 14.92
C ARG A 51 -22.33 40.55 13.53
N ALA A 52 -21.51 41.22 12.74
CA ALA A 52 -21.08 40.71 11.44
C ALA A 52 -20.29 39.40 11.58
N VAL A 53 -19.33 39.35 12.50
CA VAL A 53 -18.56 38.12 12.79
C VAL A 53 -19.49 37.00 13.29
N GLY A 54 -20.39 37.31 14.23
CA GLY A 54 -21.37 36.34 14.73
C GLY A 54 -22.27 35.77 13.64
N ARG A 55 -22.80 36.62 12.74
CA ARG A 55 -23.58 36.18 11.57
C ARG A 55 -22.76 35.36 10.58
N ALA A 56 -21.51 35.75 10.33
CA ALA A 56 -20.62 35.03 9.44
C ALA A 56 -20.39 33.59 9.94
N LEU A 57 -20.08 33.45 11.23
CA LEU A 57 -19.83 32.16 11.87
C LEU A 57 -21.10 31.29 11.96
N SER A 58 -22.24 31.87 12.35
CA SER A 58 -23.50 31.11 12.43
C SER A 58 -23.99 30.66 11.05
N SER A 59 -23.83 31.49 10.02
CA SER A 59 -24.16 31.13 8.63
C SER A 59 -23.27 30.00 8.13
N ALA A 60 -21.96 30.05 8.41
CA ALA A 60 -21.04 28.97 8.04
C ALA A 60 -21.42 27.66 8.74
N ALA A 61 -21.69 27.69 10.05
CA ALA A 61 -22.11 26.50 10.79
C ALA A 61 -23.40 25.91 10.21
N LEU A 62 -24.42 26.74 9.93
CA LEU A 62 -25.69 26.27 9.36
C LEU A 62 -25.50 25.66 7.96
N LEU A 63 -24.74 26.31 7.09
CA LEU A 63 -24.46 25.80 5.74
C LEU A 63 -23.70 24.47 5.77
N LEU A 64 -22.81 24.27 6.74
CA LEU A 64 -22.05 23.03 6.89
C LEU A 64 -22.86 21.90 7.56
N LEU A 65 -24.04 22.17 8.12
CA LEU A 65 -24.96 21.11 8.56
C LEU A 65 -25.75 20.51 7.39
N ILE A 66 -25.92 21.25 6.29
CA ILE A 66 -26.68 20.79 5.11
C ILE A 66 -26.07 19.51 4.50
N PRO A 67 -24.75 19.43 4.22
CA PRO A 67 -24.15 18.20 3.69
C PRO A 67 -24.34 16.98 4.59
N VAL A 68 -24.25 17.17 5.92
CA VAL A 68 -24.48 16.10 6.90
C VAL A 68 -25.92 15.61 6.84
N ALA A 69 -26.90 16.52 6.83
CA ALA A 69 -28.31 16.14 6.72
C ALA A 69 -28.59 15.40 5.40
N VAL A 70 -28.07 15.89 4.27
CA VAL A 70 -28.26 15.27 2.96
C VAL A 70 -27.65 13.87 2.91
N ILE A 71 -26.44 13.66 3.45
CA ILE A 71 -25.80 12.35 3.39
C ILE A 71 -26.41 11.34 4.36
N LEU A 72 -26.87 11.79 5.54
CA LEU A 72 -27.60 10.92 6.46
C LEU A 72 -28.93 10.45 5.85
N LEU A 73 -29.63 11.34 5.13
CA LEU A 73 -30.80 10.95 4.33
C LEU A 73 -30.44 9.99 3.19
N ASN A 74 -29.27 10.14 2.57
CA ASN A 74 -28.77 9.21 1.56
C ASN A 74 -28.53 7.79 2.13
N GLY A 75 -28.29 7.67 3.44
CA GLY A 75 -28.24 6.39 4.16
C GLY A 75 -29.53 5.57 4.08
N LEU A 76 -30.66 6.16 3.67
CA LEU A 76 -31.89 5.42 3.37
C LEU A 76 -31.81 4.65 2.03
N ARG A 77 -30.93 5.09 1.12
CA ARG A 77 -30.74 4.50 -0.22
C ARG A 77 -29.50 3.61 -0.31
N ARG A 78 -28.47 3.90 0.49
CA ARG A 78 -27.15 3.26 0.45
C ARG A 78 -26.75 2.81 1.84
N PRO A 79 -25.97 1.71 2.00
CA PRO A 79 -25.53 1.29 3.32
C PRO A 79 -24.75 2.41 4.02
N ALA A 80 -25.07 2.68 5.28
CA ALA A 80 -24.31 3.60 6.09
C ALA A 80 -23.02 2.91 6.56
N CYS A 81 -21.89 3.26 5.94
CA CYS A 81 -20.57 2.84 6.37
C CYS A 81 -20.13 3.75 7.53
N GLU A 82 -19.75 3.16 8.67
CA GLU A 82 -19.21 3.78 9.89
C GLU A 82 -19.52 5.29 10.08
N PRO A 83 -20.77 5.67 10.43
CA PRO A 83 -21.18 7.07 10.42
C PRO A 83 -20.52 7.92 11.53
N LEU A 84 -20.02 7.30 12.60
CA LEU A 84 -19.47 8.04 13.74
C LEU A 84 -18.07 8.58 13.48
N ALA A 85 -17.10 7.76 13.07
CA ALA A 85 -15.78 8.30 12.70
C ALA A 85 -15.85 9.12 11.41
N GLY A 86 -16.79 8.80 10.50
CA GLY A 86 -17.16 9.69 9.40
C GLY A 86 -17.54 11.11 9.86
N LEU A 87 -18.39 11.22 10.89
CA LEU A 87 -18.77 12.51 11.49
C LEU A 87 -17.57 13.21 12.14
N VAL A 88 -16.71 12.47 12.83
CA VAL A 88 -15.47 13.03 13.42
C VAL A 88 -14.55 13.59 12.34
N LEU A 89 -14.34 12.85 11.25
CA LEU A 89 -13.55 13.33 10.10
C LEU A 89 -14.17 14.58 9.48
N TYR A 90 -15.50 14.60 9.29
CA TYR A 90 -16.20 15.78 8.80
C TYR A 90 -16.01 17.00 9.72
N ALA A 91 -16.16 16.80 11.03
CA ALA A 91 -15.98 17.83 12.04
C ALA A 91 -14.52 18.34 12.11
N LEU A 92 -13.54 17.52 11.74
CA LEU A 92 -12.12 17.92 11.71
C LEU A 92 -11.70 18.53 10.39
N ILE A 93 -12.28 18.13 9.25
CA ILE A 93 -11.79 18.53 7.92
C ILE A 93 -12.62 19.70 7.38
N ALA A 94 -13.94 19.54 7.30
CA ALA A 94 -14.84 20.53 6.68
C ALA A 94 -15.15 21.72 7.61
N MET A 95 -15.48 21.43 8.88
CA MET A 95 -15.95 22.48 9.81
C MET A 95 -14.91 23.59 10.06
N PRO A 96 -13.65 23.30 10.42
CA PRO A 96 -12.67 24.34 10.70
C PRO A 96 -12.31 25.15 9.44
N SER A 97 -12.30 24.49 8.28
CA SER A 97 -12.04 25.11 6.97
C SER A 97 -13.10 26.16 6.63
N GLY A 98 -14.38 25.81 6.77
CA GLY A 98 -15.47 26.76 6.52
C GLY A 98 -15.59 27.88 7.56
N ILE A 99 -15.30 27.59 8.84
CA ILE A 99 -15.23 28.59 9.90
C ILE A 99 -14.14 29.63 9.59
N LEU A 100 -12.93 29.17 9.23
CA LEU A 100 -11.84 30.05 8.84
C LEU A 100 -12.19 30.87 7.59
N ALA A 101 -12.73 30.23 6.55
CA ALA A 101 -13.11 30.91 5.31
C ALA A 101 -14.12 32.05 5.56
N SER A 102 -15.13 31.80 6.41
CA SER A 102 -16.14 32.81 6.76
C SER A 102 -15.57 33.96 7.60
N ALA A 103 -14.72 33.65 8.60
CA ALA A 103 -14.03 34.67 9.39
C ALA A 103 -13.09 35.53 8.52
N LEU A 104 -12.36 34.90 7.60
CA LEU A 104 -11.52 35.58 6.60
C LEU A 104 -12.37 36.49 5.69
N GLY A 105 -13.53 36.01 5.26
CA GLY A 105 -14.49 36.78 4.48
C GLY A 105 -14.96 38.05 5.21
N ALA A 106 -15.29 37.95 6.50
CA ALA A 106 -15.66 39.10 7.32
C ALA A 106 -14.50 40.10 7.47
N ALA A 107 -13.28 39.61 7.71
CA ALA A 107 -12.07 40.44 7.79
C ALA A 107 -11.82 41.19 6.48
N CYS A 108 -11.85 40.48 5.34
CA CYS A 108 -11.68 41.07 4.02
C CYS A 108 -12.80 42.04 3.66
N GLY A 109 -14.04 41.74 4.08
CA GLY A 109 -15.21 42.58 3.85
C GLY A 109 -15.11 43.96 4.50
N PHE A 110 -14.46 44.06 5.66
CA PHE A 110 -14.21 45.35 6.32
C PHE A 110 -12.91 46.02 5.86
N ALA A 111 -11.82 45.27 5.73
CA ALA A 111 -10.51 45.84 5.38
C ALA A 111 -10.40 46.25 3.90
N TRP A 112 -11.04 45.50 2.99
CA TRP A 112 -11.02 45.75 1.55
C TRP A 112 -12.41 45.59 0.89
N PRO A 113 -13.42 46.41 1.22
CA PRO A 113 -14.82 46.17 0.83
C PRO A 113 -15.05 45.94 -0.68
N ARG A 114 -14.29 46.66 -1.52
CA ARG A 114 -14.36 46.58 -3.00
C ARG A 114 -13.63 45.37 -3.59
N ARG A 115 -12.64 44.81 -2.89
CA ARG A 115 -11.77 43.73 -3.38
C ARG A 115 -11.83 42.47 -2.49
N ALA A 116 -12.75 42.41 -1.53
CA ALA A 116 -12.78 41.37 -0.50
C ALA A 116 -12.74 39.95 -1.05
N GLY A 117 -13.52 39.66 -2.11
CA GLY A 117 -13.53 38.35 -2.75
C GLY A 117 -12.19 38.00 -3.41
N LEU A 118 -11.57 38.97 -4.10
CA LEU A 118 -10.25 38.78 -4.72
C LEU A 118 -9.16 38.53 -3.68
N VAL A 119 -9.18 39.29 -2.57
CA VAL A 119 -8.22 39.12 -1.47
C VAL A 119 -8.40 37.75 -0.81
N ALA A 120 -9.65 37.34 -0.50
CA ALA A 120 -9.91 36.03 0.08
C ALA A 120 -9.46 34.88 -0.84
N PHE A 121 -9.72 35.01 -2.15
CA PHE A 121 -9.26 34.03 -3.15
C PHE A 121 -7.72 34.01 -3.28
N ALA A 122 -7.06 35.17 -3.26
CA ALA A 122 -5.62 35.25 -3.27
C ALA A 122 -4.99 34.60 -2.02
N VAL A 123 -5.59 34.80 -0.84
CA VAL A 123 -5.17 34.11 0.40
C VAL A 123 -5.29 32.60 0.23
N PHE A 124 -6.41 32.10 -0.31
CA PHE A 124 -6.58 30.66 -0.58
C PHE A 124 -5.49 30.11 -1.50
N LEU A 125 -5.16 30.80 -2.61
CA LEU A 125 -4.12 30.35 -3.53
C LEU A 125 -2.72 30.36 -2.90
N VAL A 126 -2.40 31.40 -2.12
CA VAL A 126 -1.10 31.49 -1.43
C VAL A 126 -0.97 30.37 -0.39
N THR A 127 -1.99 30.15 0.44
CA THR A 127 -1.95 29.09 1.46
C THR A 127 -1.95 27.69 0.84
N LEU A 128 -2.64 27.51 -0.29
CA LEU A 128 -2.62 26.25 -1.04
C LEU A 128 -1.21 25.99 -1.59
N THR A 129 -0.56 27.00 -2.16
CA THR A 129 0.82 26.89 -2.65
C THR A 129 1.78 26.51 -1.52
N VAL A 130 1.63 27.10 -0.33
CA VAL A 130 2.43 26.75 0.87
C VAL A 130 2.17 25.31 1.30
N ALA A 131 0.92 24.84 1.28
CA ALA A 131 0.56 23.47 1.66
C ALA A 131 1.05 22.42 0.64
N LEU A 132 1.07 22.76 -0.65
CA LEU A 132 1.54 21.87 -1.73
C LEU A 132 3.05 21.90 -1.92
N TRP A 133 3.75 22.93 -1.46
CA TRP A 133 5.21 23.04 -1.63
C TRP A 133 5.99 21.84 -1.08
N PRO A 134 5.69 21.30 0.12
CA PRO A 134 6.33 20.08 0.63
C PRO A 134 6.04 18.84 -0.22
N LEU A 135 4.91 18.76 -0.93
CA LEU A 135 4.66 17.67 -1.88
C LEU A 135 5.60 17.76 -3.08
N ALA A 136 5.93 18.96 -3.54
CA ALA A 136 6.82 19.17 -4.67
C ALA A 136 8.32 19.04 -4.30
N ARG A 137 8.73 19.51 -3.11
CA ARG A 137 10.16 19.60 -2.73
C ARG A 137 10.58 18.76 -1.54
N GLY A 138 9.65 18.35 -0.69
CA GLY A 138 9.91 17.53 0.49
C GLY A 138 9.61 16.05 0.26
N PRO A 139 9.83 15.19 1.28
CA PRO A 139 9.60 13.75 1.16
C PRO A 139 8.14 13.33 1.36
N GLN A 140 7.30 14.19 1.95
CA GLN A 140 5.90 13.84 2.24
C GLN A 140 5.04 13.65 0.97
N VAL A 141 4.01 12.83 1.12
CA VAL A 141 2.90 12.62 0.17
C VAL A 141 1.52 12.90 0.79
N TYR A 142 1.46 13.48 1.98
CA TYR A 142 0.24 14.10 2.53
C TYR A 142 0.30 15.63 2.40
N ALA A 143 -0.85 16.29 2.49
CA ALA A 143 -0.92 17.75 2.66
C ALA A 143 -2.03 18.14 3.64
N TYR A 144 -1.74 19.12 4.49
CA TYR A 144 -2.72 19.75 5.36
C TYR A 144 -2.93 21.19 4.88
N HIS A 145 -4.18 21.55 4.57
CA HIS A 145 -4.53 22.89 4.12
C HIS A 145 -5.58 23.52 5.05
N HIS A 146 -5.31 24.74 5.53
CA HIS A 146 -6.18 25.40 6.50
C HIS A 146 -7.57 25.69 5.94
N LEU A 147 -7.66 26.06 4.66
CA LEU A 147 -8.93 26.39 4.00
C LEU A 147 -9.52 25.25 3.18
N GLY A 148 -8.71 24.32 2.69
CA GLY A 148 -9.13 23.34 1.69
C GLY A 148 -8.92 21.91 2.12
N GLY A 149 -9.03 21.60 3.42
CA GLY A 149 -9.06 20.21 3.86
C GLY A 149 -7.69 19.56 4.07
N MET A 150 -7.60 18.28 3.75
CA MET A 150 -6.47 17.39 4.00
C MET A 150 -6.38 16.34 2.90
N PHE A 151 -5.20 16.16 2.34
CA PHE A 151 -4.85 15.00 1.53
C PHE A 151 -4.06 14.00 2.40
N PRO A 152 -4.60 12.81 2.73
CA PRO A 152 -4.02 11.90 3.71
C PRO A 152 -2.83 11.11 3.17
N GLY A 153 -2.72 10.96 1.85
CA GLY A 153 -1.69 10.14 1.21
C GLY A 153 -2.20 9.34 0.02
N PRO A 154 -1.48 8.29 -0.39
CA PRO A 154 -1.83 7.44 -1.53
C PRO A 154 -3.19 6.75 -1.37
N ILE A 155 -3.94 6.65 -2.47
CA ILE A 155 -5.31 6.09 -2.49
C ILE A 155 -5.41 4.61 -2.10
N TYR A 156 -4.32 3.85 -2.23
CA TYR A 156 -4.28 2.42 -1.87
C TYR A 156 -4.10 2.19 -0.36
N ASP A 157 -3.79 3.22 0.42
CA ASP A 157 -3.80 3.15 1.87
C ASP A 157 -5.20 3.44 2.40
N GLU A 158 -6.05 2.41 2.38
CA GLU A 158 -7.50 2.53 2.65
C GLU A 158 -7.87 2.88 4.11
N VAL A 159 -6.91 2.92 5.04
CA VAL A 159 -7.18 3.27 6.44
C VAL A 159 -6.95 4.76 6.67
N ILE A 160 -8.04 5.52 6.82
CA ILE A 160 -8.02 6.98 7.01
C ILE A 160 -8.61 7.32 8.38
N ARG A 161 -7.74 7.64 9.34
CA ARG A 161 -8.13 7.96 10.72
C ARG A 161 -7.70 9.37 11.14
N PRO A 162 -8.45 10.02 12.04
CA PRO A 162 -7.96 11.20 12.73
C PRO A 162 -6.64 10.92 13.46
N THR A 163 -5.57 11.62 13.06
CA THR A 163 -4.26 11.55 13.72
C THR A 163 -4.07 12.70 14.69
N ARG A 164 -3.17 12.56 15.66
CA ARG A 164 -2.77 13.68 16.54
C ARG A 164 -2.32 14.91 15.75
N ALA A 165 -1.64 14.70 14.63
CA ALA A 165 -1.22 15.75 13.71
C ALA A 165 -2.42 16.54 13.16
N LEU A 166 -3.50 15.86 12.75
CA LEU A 166 -4.72 16.52 12.27
C LEU A 166 -5.38 17.37 13.36
N TYR A 167 -5.52 16.84 14.59
CA TYR A 167 -6.10 17.61 15.70
C TYR A 167 -5.29 18.89 16.00
N LEU A 168 -3.96 18.79 16.09
CA LEU A 168 -3.09 19.93 16.34
C LEU A 168 -3.11 20.94 15.18
N PHE A 169 -3.12 20.47 13.93
CA PHE A 169 -3.24 21.32 12.75
C PHE A 169 -4.57 22.09 12.74
N ARG A 170 -5.67 21.44 13.13
CA ARG A 170 -7.00 22.06 13.17
C ARG A 170 -7.17 23.01 14.35
N LEU A 171 -6.50 22.78 15.47
CA LEU A 171 -6.35 23.80 16.51
C LEU A 171 -5.69 25.07 15.94
N GLY A 172 -4.61 24.93 15.18
CA GLY A 172 -3.99 26.05 14.46
C GLY A 172 -4.94 26.74 13.48
N THR A 173 -5.77 25.97 12.77
CA THR A 173 -6.80 26.50 11.86
C THR A 173 -7.83 27.37 12.58
N LEU A 174 -8.32 26.93 13.75
CA LEU A 174 -9.24 27.69 14.58
C LEU A 174 -8.59 28.96 15.16
N LEU A 175 -7.31 28.90 15.51
CA LEU A 175 -6.55 30.09 15.92
C LEU A 175 -6.42 31.10 14.76
N TYR A 176 -6.15 30.65 13.53
CA TYR A 176 -6.20 31.53 12.36
C TYR A 176 -7.60 32.13 12.13
N ALA A 177 -8.67 31.38 12.42
CA ALA A 177 -10.04 31.91 12.35
C ALA A 177 -10.28 33.00 13.41
N GLY A 178 -9.80 32.77 14.64
CA GLY A 178 -9.79 33.77 15.71
C GLY A 178 -9.00 35.02 15.35
N MET A 179 -7.85 34.86 14.68
CA MET A 179 -7.06 35.97 14.15
C MET A 179 -7.86 36.79 13.12
N CYS A 180 -8.50 36.13 12.15
CA CYS A 180 -9.35 36.80 11.15
C CYS A 180 -10.54 37.52 11.80
N ALA A 181 -11.18 36.91 12.79
CA ALA A 181 -12.23 37.56 13.57
C ALA A 181 -11.72 38.80 14.31
N GLY A 182 -10.52 38.74 14.92
CA GLY A 182 -9.85 39.89 15.53
C GLY A 182 -9.57 41.03 14.53
N ILE A 183 -9.08 40.70 13.34
CA ILE A 183 -8.86 41.67 12.24
C ILE A 183 -10.18 42.31 11.80
N ALA A 184 -11.27 41.53 11.72
CA ALA A 184 -12.60 42.04 11.42
C ALA A 184 -13.10 43.02 12.50
N LEU A 185 -12.87 42.71 13.78
CA LEU A 185 -13.21 43.60 14.91
C LEU A 185 -12.35 44.87 14.97
N PHE A 186 -11.09 44.78 14.52
CA PHE A 186 -10.18 45.92 14.44
C PHE A 186 -10.51 46.86 13.28
N SER A 187 -10.76 46.29 12.10
CA SER A 187 -10.99 47.04 10.86
C SER A 187 -12.44 47.48 10.69
N GLY A 188 -13.36 46.77 11.34
CA GLY A 188 -14.79 47.01 11.25
C GLY A 188 -15.31 48.15 12.14
N PRO A 189 -16.62 48.44 12.01
CA PRO A 189 -17.29 49.49 12.78
C PRO A 189 -17.47 49.10 14.27
N GLY A 190 -17.47 50.11 15.15
CA GLY A 190 -17.68 49.96 16.60
C GLY A 190 -16.46 50.35 17.46
N ARG A 191 -16.61 50.29 18.79
CA ARG A 191 -15.56 50.69 19.77
C ARG A 191 -14.65 49.53 20.22
N ARG A 192 -14.57 48.43 19.46
CA ARG A 192 -13.90 47.18 19.86
C ARG A 192 -12.46 47.03 19.34
N ARG A 193 -11.85 48.09 18.78
CA ARG A 193 -10.55 48.01 18.09
C ARG A 193 -9.42 47.44 18.95
N ARG A 194 -9.30 47.87 20.22
CA ARG A 194 -8.25 47.36 21.14
C ARG A 194 -8.42 45.87 21.43
N ALA A 195 -9.65 45.43 21.68
CA ALA A 195 -9.96 44.01 21.87
C ALA A 195 -9.71 43.21 20.59
N GLY A 196 -10.11 43.74 19.43
CA GLY A 196 -9.84 43.11 18.12
C GLY A 196 -8.35 42.93 17.85
N LEU A 197 -7.53 43.94 18.15
CA LEU A 197 -6.07 43.85 18.04
C LEU A 197 -5.48 42.81 19.00
N ALA A 198 -5.91 42.80 20.26
CA ALA A 198 -5.44 41.82 21.25
C ALA A 198 -5.80 40.38 20.84
N ILE A 199 -7.02 40.15 20.36
CA ILE A 199 -7.46 38.85 19.85
C ILE A 199 -6.65 38.46 18.61
N ALA A 200 -6.49 39.37 17.65
CA ALA A 200 -5.71 39.10 16.44
C ALA A 200 -4.27 38.73 16.77
N ALA A 201 -3.62 39.47 17.68
CA ALA A 201 -2.26 39.21 18.12
C ALA A 201 -2.14 37.88 18.89
N ALA A 202 -3.01 37.62 19.86
CA ALA A 202 -2.96 36.40 20.67
C ALA A 202 -3.23 35.14 19.83
N CYS A 203 -4.29 35.15 19.02
CA CYS A 203 -4.63 34.04 18.15
C CYS A 203 -3.59 33.86 17.04
N GLY A 204 -3.10 34.95 16.45
CA GLY A 204 -2.04 34.92 15.44
C GLY A 204 -0.73 34.35 16.00
N ALA A 205 -0.30 34.78 17.19
CA ALA A 205 0.88 34.24 17.87
C ALA A 205 0.72 32.75 18.19
N GLY A 206 -0.45 32.32 18.68
CA GLY A 206 -0.74 30.91 18.91
C GLY A 206 -0.71 30.07 17.63
N ALA A 207 -1.31 30.57 16.54
CA ALA A 207 -1.31 29.88 15.26
C ALA A 207 0.11 29.76 14.68
N LEU A 208 0.92 30.81 14.80
CA LEU A 208 2.33 30.79 14.40
C LEU A 208 3.18 29.85 15.27
N ALA A 209 2.92 29.79 16.58
CA ALA A 209 3.61 28.88 17.49
C ALA A 209 3.32 27.41 17.19
N ILE A 210 2.08 27.06 16.81
CA ILE A 210 1.76 25.71 16.33
C ILE A 210 2.46 25.46 14.98
N SER A 211 2.36 26.40 14.05
CA SER A 211 2.91 26.24 12.69
C SER A 211 4.44 26.15 12.66
N SER A 212 5.14 26.80 13.59
CA SER A 212 6.60 26.70 13.71
C SER A 212 7.07 25.32 14.20
N GLN A 213 6.17 24.53 14.80
CA GLN A 213 6.42 23.18 15.29
C GLN A 213 5.89 22.10 14.31
N ALA A 214 5.66 22.45 13.05
CA ALA A 214 5.01 21.58 12.07
C ALA A 214 5.66 20.21 11.91
N GLU A 215 6.99 20.15 11.91
CA GLU A 215 7.74 18.88 11.82
C GLU A 215 7.60 18.05 13.09
N ARG A 216 7.71 18.68 14.27
CA ARG A 216 7.55 18.03 15.57
C ARG A 216 6.16 17.42 15.74
N PHE A 217 5.15 18.07 15.16
CA PHE A 217 3.76 17.61 15.21
C PHE A 217 3.35 16.78 13.99
N HIS A 218 4.29 16.46 13.08
CA HIS A 218 4.07 15.60 11.91
C HIS A 218 2.95 16.05 10.97
N PHE A 219 2.76 17.36 10.81
CA PHE A 219 1.97 17.91 9.71
C PHE A 219 2.83 18.64 8.65
N ARG A 220 4.15 18.50 8.76
CA ARG A 220 5.14 18.75 7.71
C ARG A 220 6.30 17.75 7.86
N ALA A 221 6.90 17.33 6.76
CA ALA A 221 8.09 16.49 6.74
C ALA A 221 9.22 17.12 5.95
N SER A 222 10.45 16.78 6.34
CA SER A 222 11.71 17.21 5.71
C SER A 222 12.70 16.04 5.69
N THR A 223 13.69 16.11 4.83
CA THR A 223 14.77 15.11 4.79
C THR A 223 15.52 15.05 6.11
N GLU A 224 15.73 16.20 6.75
CA GLU A 224 16.41 16.32 8.04
C GLU A 224 15.60 15.64 9.16
N LEU A 225 14.27 15.75 9.13
CA LEU A 225 13.39 15.00 10.02
C LEU A 225 13.54 13.49 9.80
N LEU A 226 13.56 13.03 8.55
CA LEU A 226 13.68 11.60 8.25
C LEU A 226 15.03 11.04 8.71
N ASP A 227 16.13 11.73 8.42
CA ASP A 227 17.48 11.33 8.82
C ASP A 227 17.59 11.21 10.35
N ARG A 228 16.93 12.12 11.09
CA ARG A 228 16.86 12.09 12.55
C ARG A 228 16.01 10.93 13.10
N GLU A 229 14.87 10.64 12.48
CA GLU A 229 13.94 9.60 12.94
C GLU A 229 14.43 8.18 12.63
N LEU A 230 15.09 7.99 11.48
CA LEU A 230 15.69 6.72 11.06
C LEU A 230 17.05 6.51 11.73
N GLY A 231 17.91 7.53 11.70
CA GLY A 231 19.18 7.57 12.43
C GLY A 231 20.32 6.73 11.85
N GLY A 232 20.13 6.08 10.69
CA GLY A 232 21.17 5.33 9.99
C GLY A 232 21.28 5.73 8.52
N THR A 233 22.51 5.96 8.05
CA THR A 233 22.81 6.27 6.65
C THR A 233 23.99 5.43 6.14
N LEU A 234 23.95 5.06 4.85
CA LEU A 234 25.05 4.37 4.16
C LEU A 234 25.07 4.79 2.69
N GLU A 235 26.23 5.20 2.20
CA GLU A 235 26.45 5.48 0.79
C GLU A 235 27.02 4.24 0.09
N ALA A 236 26.39 3.84 -1.02
CA ALA A 236 26.74 2.70 -1.86
C ALA A 236 26.74 3.15 -3.33
N GLY A 237 27.86 3.71 -3.76
CA GLY A 237 28.01 4.29 -5.10
C GLY A 237 27.04 5.45 -5.35
N THR A 238 26.12 5.26 -6.30
CA THR A 238 25.08 6.27 -6.64
C THR A 238 23.91 6.25 -5.65
N ILE A 239 23.82 5.26 -4.77
CA ILE A 239 22.67 5.04 -3.89
C ILE A 239 23.03 5.47 -2.47
N VAL A 240 22.14 6.21 -1.82
CA VAL A 240 22.22 6.58 -0.41
C VAL A 240 21.07 5.91 0.32
N LEU A 241 21.38 4.93 1.17
CA LEU A 241 20.42 4.22 1.99
C LEU A 241 20.23 4.96 3.32
N HIS A 242 18.98 5.24 3.67
CA HIS A 242 18.55 5.76 4.96
C HIS A 242 17.70 4.70 5.65
N PHE A 243 18.08 4.26 6.83
CA PHE A 243 17.50 3.09 7.49
C PHE A 243 17.49 3.22 9.02
N PRO A 244 16.72 2.38 9.73
CA PRO A 244 16.65 2.41 11.18
C PRO A 244 18.02 2.11 11.82
N ARG A 245 18.47 2.94 12.76
CA ARG A 245 19.80 2.85 13.39
C ARG A 245 20.15 1.47 13.96
N GLU A 246 19.14 0.67 14.33
CA GLU A 246 19.28 -0.68 14.87
C GLU A 246 19.58 -1.77 13.82
N LYS A 247 19.46 -1.47 12.52
CA LYS A 247 19.72 -2.46 11.45
C LYS A 247 21.16 -2.97 11.53
N THR A 248 21.42 -4.28 11.44
CA THR A 248 22.77 -4.82 11.63
C THR A 248 23.74 -4.45 10.51
N LYS A 249 25.05 -4.49 10.77
CA LYS A 249 26.09 -4.17 9.76
C LYS A 249 26.00 -5.11 8.55
N GLU A 250 25.75 -6.38 8.80
CA GLU A 250 25.63 -7.43 7.78
C GLU A 250 24.40 -7.17 6.89
N ALA A 251 23.26 -6.85 7.49
CA ALA A 251 22.04 -6.53 6.75
C ALA A 251 22.20 -5.26 5.89
N ARG A 252 22.92 -4.24 6.40
CA ARG A 252 23.24 -3.02 5.65
C ARG A 252 24.10 -3.32 4.42
N ALA A 253 25.14 -4.15 4.59
CA ALA A 253 26.05 -4.52 3.49
C ALA A 253 25.34 -5.32 2.39
N LEU A 254 24.48 -6.27 2.75
CA LEU A 254 23.69 -7.05 1.78
C LEU A 254 22.67 -6.19 1.05
N LEU A 255 22.08 -5.21 1.73
CA LEU A 255 21.14 -4.30 1.11
C LEU A 255 21.84 -3.30 0.17
N ALA A 256 23.00 -2.78 0.54
CA ALA A 256 23.83 -1.94 -0.33
C ALA A 256 24.17 -2.69 -1.64
N ARG A 257 24.62 -3.94 -1.51
CA ARG A 257 24.96 -4.79 -2.66
C ARG A 257 23.74 -5.05 -3.56
N ASP A 258 22.60 -5.40 -2.99
CA ASP A 258 21.34 -5.59 -3.72
C ASP A 258 20.89 -4.31 -4.45
N ALA A 259 21.02 -3.16 -3.80
CA ALA A 259 20.68 -1.87 -4.38
C ALA A 259 21.58 -1.55 -5.60
N GLU A 260 22.90 -1.71 -5.47
CA GLU A 260 23.85 -1.45 -6.56
C GLU A 260 23.64 -2.37 -7.77
N VAL A 261 23.39 -3.66 -7.54
CA VAL A 261 23.08 -4.62 -8.61
C VAL A 261 21.75 -4.28 -9.27
N SER A 262 20.72 -3.98 -8.48
CA SER A 262 19.40 -3.60 -8.98
C SER A 262 19.45 -2.32 -9.82
N TRP A 263 20.21 -1.31 -9.39
CA TRP A 263 20.43 -0.08 -10.14
C TRP A 263 21.12 -0.33 -11.47
N ARG A 264 22.20 -1.12 -11.48
CA ARG A 264 22.90 -1.49 -12.73
C ARG A 264 21.95 -2.19 -13.70
N ALA A 265 21.19 -3.18 -13.23
CA ALA A 265 20.28 -3.96 -14.07
C ALA A 265 19.17 -3.11 -14.69
N VAL A 266 18.61 -2.16 -13.94
CA VAL A 266 17.60 -1.21 -14.42
C VAL A 266 18.18 -0.27 -15.48
N ARG A 267 19.38 0.27 -15.26
CA ARG A 267 20.01 1.18 -16.23
C ARG A 267 20.44 0.46 -17.50
N GLU A 268 20.94 -0.77 -17.38
CA GLU A 268 21.22 -1.64 -18.52
C GLU A 268 19.96 -1.92 -19.36
N PHE A 269 18.82 -2.22 -18.71
CA PHE A 269 17.54 -2.41 -19.40
C PHE A 269 17.16 -1.21 -20.28
N ALA A 270 17.35 0.01 -19.77
CA ALA A 270 17.10 1.25 -20.51
C ALA A 270 18.25 1.67 -21.44
N GLY A 271 19.38 0.95 -21.44
CA GLY A 271 20.60 1.33 -22.17
C GLY A 271 21.16 2.69 -21.72
N LEU A 272 21.08 2.95 -20.42
CA LEU A 272 21.62 4.14 -19.77
C LEU A 272 23.01 3.85 -19.16
N PRO A 273 23.89 4.85 -19.01
CA PRO A 273 25.17 4.69 -18.31
C PRO A 273 24.94 4.22 -16.87
N VAL A 274 25.83 3.42 -16.28
CA VAL A 274 25.66 2.92 -14.89
C VAL A 274 25.73 4.08 -13.88
N GLU A 275 26.57 5.08 -14.15
CA GLU A 275 26.65 6.30 -13.38
C GLU A 275 25.37 7.14 -13.53
N GLY A 276 25.02 7.87 -12.47
CA GLY A 276 23.87 8.74 -12.47
C GLY A 276 23.90 9.72 -11.31
N ARG A 277 22.84 10.52 -11.20
CA ARG A 277 22.64 11.37 -10.02
C ARG A 277 22.27 10.52 -8.81
N LYS A 278 22.68 10.96 -7.61
CA LYS A 278 22.40 10.25 -6.36
C LYS A 278 20.91 9.96 -6.19
N VAL A 279 20.62 8.74 -5.74
CA VAL A 279 19.28 8.24 -5.41
C VAL A 279 19.22 7.97 -3.91
N HIS A 280 18.26 8.58 -3.21
CA HIS A 280 18.06 8.38 -1.78
C HIS A 280 16.96 7.35 -1.53
N VAL A 281 17.25 6.30 -0.78
CA VAL A 281 16.30 5.22 -0.45
C VAL A 281 16.02 5.26 1.04
N PHE A 282 14.79 5.60 1.42
CA PHE A 282 14.33 5.65 2.81
C PHE A 282 13.58 4.37 3.17
N LEU A 283 14.11 3.65 4.16
CA LEU A 283 13.56 2.40 4.70
C LEU A 283 12.96 2.66 6.08
N TYR A 284 11.66 2.40 6.20
CA TYR A 284 10.90 2.64 7.43
C TYR A 284 10.70 1.35 8.22
N ARG A 285 10.78 1.40 9.55
CA ARG A 285 10.61 0.22 10.43
C ARG A 285 9.28 -0.48 10.23
N SER A 286 8.24 0.29 9.94
CA SER A 286 6.88 -0.21 9.75
C SER A 286 6.04 0.73 8.89
N ALA A 287 4.94 0.18 8.36
CA ALA A 287 3.92 0.96 7.67
C ALA A 287 3.32 2.08 8.54
N GLU A 288 3.26 1.90 9.87
CA GLU A 288 2.76 2.93 10.79
C GLU A 288 3.74 4.09 10.94
N GLU A 289 5.04 3.79 11.05
CA GLU A 289 6.08 4.82 11.05
C GLU A 289 6.05 5.62 9.74
N LYS A 290 6.05 4.92 8.60
CA LYS A 290 6.02 5.57 7.28
C LYS A 290 4.78 6.47 7.14
N ARG A 291 3.60 6.00 7.59
CA ARG A 291 2.35 6.79 7.54
C ARG A 291 2.48 8.05 8.37
N ARG A 292 3.01 7.95 9.59
CA ARG A 292 3.21 9.09 10.50
C ARG A 292 4.18 10.12 9.89
N LEU A 293 5.27 9.67 9.26
CA LEU A 293 6.33 10.57 8.80
C LEU A 293 6.02 11.20 7.45
N ILE A 294 5.48 10.44 6.49
CA ILE A 294 5.34 10.89 5.10
C ILE A 294 3.95 10.67 4.49
N GLY A 295 3.01 10.01 5.18
CA GLY A 295 1.62 9.84 4.75
C GLY A 295 1.32 8.58 3.93
N ALA A 296 2.32 7.75 3.66
CA ALA A 296 2.14 6.45 3.00
C ALA A 296 2.38 5.31 4.00
N ALA A 297 1.61 4.23 3.92
CA ALA A 297 1.71 3.11 4.86
C ALA A 297 2.21 1.83 4.19
N GLU A 298 1.36 1.14 3.43
CA GLU A 298 1.78 -0.06 2.70
C GLU A 298 2.35 0.32 1.33
N THR A 299 1.86 1.41 0.75
CA THR A 299 2.31 1.90 -0.55
C THR A 299 3.79 2.26 -0.53
N SER A 300 4.60 1.56 -1.34
CA SER A 300 5.95 2.00 -1.70
C SER A 300 5.86 2.93 -2.91
N PHE A 301 6.70 3.95 -2.95
CA PHE A 301 6.69 4.88 -4.07
C PHE A 301 8.04 5.58 -4.23
N THR A 302 8.22 6.13 -5.43
CA THR A 302 9.36 6.95 -5.80
C THR A 302 8.87 8.34 -6.17
N LYS A 303 9.67 9.37 -5.85
CA LYS A 303 9.52 10.74 -6.37
C LYS A 303 10.63 10.97 -7.40
N PRO A 304 10.40 10.66 -8.70
CA PRO A 304 11.48 10.64 -9.70
C PRO A 304 12.23 11.97 -9.81
N TRP A 305 11.51 13.09 -9.72
CA TRP A 305 12.10 14.44 -9.76
C TRP A 305 13.02 14.79 -8.58
N LEU A 306 12.87 14.10 -7.44
CA LEU A 306 13.77 14.20 -6.29
C LEU A 306 14.78 13.04 -6.22
N ARG A 307 14.57 11.97 -7.00
CA ARG A 307 15.24 10.67 -6.85
C ARG A 307 15.20 10.15 -5.41
N GLN A 308 14.00 10.23 -4.82
CA GLN A 308 13.74 9.71 -3.48
C GLN A 308 12.81 8.50 -3.55
N ILE A 309 13.24 7.39 -2.98
CA ILE A 309 12.49 6.13 -2.88
C ILE A 309 12.05 5.97 -1.43
N HIS A 310 10.79 5.60 -1.20
CA HIS A 310 10.22 5.42 0.13
C HIS A 310 9.55 4.05 0.23
N THR A 311 10.08 3.16 1.07
CA THR A 311 9.57 1.79 1.23
C THR A 311 9.71 1.28 2.66
N ASN A 312 8.91 0.28 3.04
CA ASN A 312 9.05 -0.35 4.36
C ASN A 312 10.29 -1.25 4.34
N ASP A 313 11.02 -1.29 5.46
CA ASP A 313 12.22 -2.10 5.59
C ASP A 313 11.90 -3.59 5.39
N ALA A 314 12.73 -4.27 4.60
CA ALA A 314 12.64 -5.69 4.33
C ALA A 314 14.04 -6.32 4.24
N PRO A 315 14.17 -7.65 4.41
CA PRO A 315 15.43 -8.35 4.16
C PRO A 315 15.91 -8.19 2.71
N SER A 316 17.22 -8.22 2.51
CA SER A 316 17.82 -8.33 1.17
C SER A 316 17.74 -9.78 0.65
N PRO A 317 17.46 -10.01 -0.65
CA PRO A 317 17.09 -9.02 -1.65
C PRO A 317 15.72 -8.41 -1.39
N HIS A 318 15.65 -7.08 -1.51
CA HIS A 318 14.46 -6.32 -1.19
C HIS A 318 13.44 -6.44 -2.33
N PHE A 319 12.27 -7.02 -2.03
CA PHE A 319 11.31 -7.48 -3.04
C PHE A 319 10.83 -6.41 -4.04
N ILE A 320 10.74 -5.14 -3.63
CA ILE A 320 10.27 -4.03 -4.47
C ILE A 320 11.38 -3.03 -4.86
N LEU A 321 12.59 -3.16 -4.33
CA LEU A 321 13.61 -2.11 -4.46
C LEU A 321 14.00 -1.85 -5.91
N ARG A 322 14.13 -2.91 -6.71
CA ARG A 322 14.45 -2.80 -8.14
C ARG A 322 13.36 -2.10 -8.94
N HIS A 323 12.08 -2.31 -8.60
CA HIS A 323 10.94 -1.59 -9.19
C HIS A 323 11.03 -0.09 -8.91
N GLU A 324 11.25 0.30 -7.66
CA GLU A 324 11.39 1.71 -7.29
C GLU A 324 12.65 2.36 -7.88
N LEU A 325 13.76 1.61 -7.98
CA LEU A 325 14.96 2.09 -8.66
C LEU A 325 14.72 2.33 -10.17
N ALA A 326 13.80 1.60 -10.79
CA ALA A 326 13.36 1.85 -12.16
C ALA A 326 12.74 3.24 -12.32
N HIS A 327 11.83 3.61 -11.42
CA HIS A 327 11.26 4.96 -11.39
C HIS A 327 12.33 6.05 -11.23
N ALA A 328 13.30 5.84 -10.34
CA ALA A 328 14.40 6.79 -10.15
C ALA A 328 15.36 6.87 -11.35
N ALA A 329 15.61 5.76 -12.05
CA ALA A 329 16.47 5.72 -13.22
C ALA A 329 15.80 6.36 -14.45
N PHE A 330 14.52 6.07 -14.67
CA PHE A 330 13.78 6.57 -15.84
C PHE A 330 13.42 8.05 -15.73
N ALA A 331 13.64 8.67 -14.57
CA ALA A 331 13.66 10.11 -14.42
C ALA A 331 14.61 10.80 -15.42
N ASP A 332 15.68 10.13 -15.84
CA ASP A 332 16.65 10.66 -16.81
C ASP A 332 16.11 10.70 -18.26
N LEU A 333 15.02 9.98 -18.53
CA LEU A 333 14.41 9.86 -19.86
C LEU A 333 13.29 10.87 -20.11
N SER A 334 12.73 11.48 -19.05
CA SER A 334 11.60 12.40 -19.17
C SER A 334 11.98 13.85 -18.91
N SER A 335 11.48 14.75 -19.76
CA SER A 335 11.54 16.21 -19.54
C SER A 335 10.34 16.77 -18.76
N GLY A 336 9.47 15.91 -18.22
CA GLY A 336 8.29 16.33 -17.45
C GLY A 336 8.64 17.01 -16.13
N VAL A 337 7.74 17.84 -15.60
CA VAL A 337 7.94 18.59 -14.35
C VAL A 337 8.21 17.66 -13.16
N PHE A 338 7.60 16.48 -13.16
CA PHE A 338 7.82 15.42 -12.17
C PHE A 338 8.78 14.32 -12.66
N ALA A 339 9.54 14.58 -13.74
CA ALA A 339 10.46 13.62 -14.37
C ALA A 339 9.78 12.28 -14.72
N VAL A 340 8.53 12.34 -15.16
CA VAL A 340 7.73 11.20 -15.64
C VAL A 340 7.03 11.57 -16.95
N PRO A 341 6.73 10.61 -17.83
CA PRO A 341 5.92 10.84 -19.02
C PRO A 341 4.49 11.22 -18.63
N GLY A 342 3.84 11.99 -19.50
CA GLY A 342 2.46 12.41 -19.32
C GLY A 342 2.14 13.75 -19.96
N ARG A 343 0.84 14.03 -20.04
CA ARG A 343 0.30 15.27 -20.62
C ARG A 343 0.68 16.50 -19.80
N LEU A 344 0.63 17.66 -20.46
CA LEU A 344 0.96 18.96 -19.86
C LEU A 344 2.37 18.97 -19.25
N ARG A 345 3.35 18.38 -19.97
CA ARG A 345 4.74 18.18 -19.52
C ARG A 345 4.81 17.38 -18.21
N GLY A 346 4.07 16.27 -18.12
CA GLY A 346 4.06 15.37 -16.97
C GLY A 346 3.28 15.86 -15.74
N LEU A 347 2.50 16.95 -15.84
CA LEU A 347 1.58 17.36 -14.76
C LEU A 347 0.42 16.39 -14.59
N VAL A 348 0.03 15.71 -15.67
CA VAL A 348 -0.90 14.57 -15.64
C VAL A 348 -0.12 13.35 -16.11
N PRO A 349 0.48 12.57 -15.19
CA PRO A 349 1.32 11.44 -15.54
C PRO A 349 0.56 10.35 -16.29
N ASP A 350 1.20 9.70 -17.26
CA ASP A 350 0.73 8.43 -17.79
C ASP A 350 1.18 7.30 -16.83
N ILE A 351 0.31 6.97 -15.89
CA ILE A 351 0.59 5.96 -14.85
C ILE A 351 0.79 4.57 -15.47
N ALA A 352 0.11 4.25 -16.58
CA ALA A 352 0.28 2.96 -17.25
C ALA A 352 1.69 2.82 -17.82
N LEU A 353 2.21 3.88 -18.44
CA LEU A 353 3.58 3.91 -18.96
C LEU A 353 4.62 3.94 -17.83
N VAL A 354 4.41 4.76 -16.80
CA VAL A 354 5.32 4.86 -15.64
C VAL A 354 5.45 3.51 -14.94
N GLU A 355 4.34 2.90 -14.53
CA GLU A 355 4.36 1.65 -13.79
C GLU A 355 4.67 0.45 -14.67
N GLY A 356 4.17 0.44 -15.92
CA GLY A 356 4.50 -0.59 -16.90
C GLY A 356 6.00 -0.63 -17.22
N ALA A 357 6.66 0.52 -17.33
CA ALA A 357 8.10 0.61 -17.51
C ALA A 357 8.86 0.01 -16.31
N ALA A 358 8.44 0.35 -15.09
CA ALA A 358 9.07 -0.18 -13.88
C ALA A 358 8.91 -1.71 -13.76
N VAL A 359 7.71 -2.25 -14.01
CA VAL A 359 7.47 -3.71 -14.05
C VAL A 359 8.31 -4.36 -15.14
N ALA A 360 8.40 -3.75 -16.33
CA ALA A 360 9.20 -4.29 -17.43
C ALA A 360 10.70 -4.33 -17.09
N ALA A 361 11.20 -3.41 -16.27
CA ALA A 361 12.62 -3.31 -15.90
C ALA A 361 13.00 -4.15 -14.67
N ASP A 362 12.12 -4.22 -13.66
CA ASP A 362 12.26 -5.11 -12.52
C ASP A 362 12.14 -6.57 -12.97
N TRP A 363 11.08 -6.85 -13.74
CA TRP A 363 10.68 -8.18 -14.20
C TRP A 363 10.62 -9.18 -13.02
N PRO A 364 9.66 -8.99 -12.09
CA PRO A 364 9.67 -9.65 -10.79
C PRO A 364 9.72 -11.18 -10.94
N PRO A 365 10.61 -11.86 -10.20
CA PRO A 365 10.69 -13.31 -10.23
C PRO A 365 9.49 -13.94 -9.52
N GLY A 366 9.18 -15.17 -9.89
CA GLY A 366 8.09 -15.91 -9.30
C GLY A 366 7.95 -17.29 -9.92
N GLU A 367 6.84 -17.96 -9.61
CA GLU A 367 6.50 -19.24 -10.23
C GLU A 367 6.25 -19.09 -11.74
N PHE A 368 5.70 -17.93 -12.14
CA PHE A 368 5.41 -17.57 -13.52
C PHE A 368 6.04 -16.24 -13.90
N THR A 369 6.24 -16.03 -15.18
CA THR A 369 6.63 -14.74 -15.76
C THR A 369 5.44 -13.77 -15.81
N VAL A 370 5.72 -12.47 -15.90
CA VAL A 370 4.69 -11.45 -16.09
C VAL A 370 3.89 -11.69 -17.39
N ASP A 371 4.50 -12.25 -18.43
CA ASP A 371 3.80 -12.58 -19.68
C ASP A 371 2.83 -13.74 -19.50
N GLU A 372 3.23 -14.80 -18.78
CA GLU A 372 2.34 -15.91 -18.44
C GLU A 372 1.17 -15.45 -17.56
N GLU A 373 1.40 -14.50 -16.65
CA GLU A 373 0.34 -13.86 -15.86
C GLU A 373 -0.61 -13.00 -16.73
N ALA A 374 -0.07 -12.21 -17.67
CA ALA A 374 -0.87 -11.45 -18.62
C ALA A 374 -1.68 -12.37 -19.55
N ARG A 375 -1.09 -13.49 -19.96
CA ARG A 375 -1.76 -14.53 -20.75
C ARG A 375 -2.89 -15.20 -19.96
N ALA A 376 -2.66 -15.47 -18.68
CA ALA A 376 -3.69 -15.98 -17.77
C ALA A 376 -4.85 -15.00 -17.59
N LEU A 377 -4.57 -13.70 -17.41
CA LEU A 377 -5.62 -12.68 -17.37
C LEU A 377 -6.48 -12.67 -18.63
N ARG A 378 -5.88 -12.92 -19.80
CA ARG A 378 -6.62 -12.99 -21.06
C ARG A 378 -7.55 -14.20 -21.12
N GLU A 379 -7.09 -15.38 -20.69
CA GLU A 379 -7.94 -16.58 -20.58
C GLU A 379 -9.12 -16.36 -19.64
N LEU A 380 -8.89 -15.65 -18.53
CA LEU A 380 -9.93 -15.27 -17.58
C LEU A 380 -10.85 -14.15 -18.08
N LYS A 381 -10.59 -13.55 -19.26
CA LYS A 381 -11.28 -12.35 -19.79
C LYS A 381 -11.19 -11.16 -18.84
N LEU A 382 -10.09 -11.07 -18.08
CA LEU A 382 -9.80 -10.02 -17.12
C LEU A 382 -8.63 -9.11 -17.56
N LEU A 383 -8.01 -9.36 -18.71
CA LEU A 383 -6.96 -8.50 -19.25
C LEU A 383 -7.56 -7.15 -19.64
N PRO A 384 -7.05 -6.02 -19.09
CA PRO A 384 -7.50 -4.69 -19.49
C PRO A 384 -7.27 -4.41 -20.98
N ASP A 385 -8.15 -3.61 -21.58
CA ASP A 385 -7.92 -3.09 -22.93
C ASP A 385 -6.77 -2.09 -22.91
N LEU A 386 -5.66 -2.42 -23.58
CA LEU A 386 -4.44 -1.60 -23.62
C LEU A 386 -4.71 -0.18 -24.14
N ARG A 387 -5.58 -0.03 -25.15
CA ARG A 387 -5.89 1.28 -25.75
C ARG A 387 -6.59 2.21 -24.78
N ARG A 388 -7.29 1.64 -23.81
CA ARG A 388 -7.94 2.37 -22.72
C ARG A 388 -7.01 2.52 -21.53
N LEU A 389 -6.20 1.50 -21.24
CA LEU A 389 -5.29 1.48 -20.09
C LEU A 389 -4.25 2.61 -20.16
N PHE A 390 -3.67 2.85 -21.34
CA PHE A 390 -2.70 3.94 -21.59
C PHE A 390 -3.36 5.31 -21.81
N ARG A 391 -4.66 5.47 -21.48
CA ARG A 391 -5.26 6.79 -21.34
C ARG A 391 -5.08 7.26 -19.90
N PRO A 392 -4.45 8.43 -19.65
CA PRO A 392 -4.09 8.87 -18.30
C PRO A 392 -5.26 8.86 -17.29
N GLU A 393 -6.49 9.08 -17.75
CA GLU A 393 -7.67 9.19 -16.88
C GLU A 393 -8.27 7.84 -16.48
N LEU A 394 -7.92 6.74 -17.16
CA LEU A 394 -8.63 5.47 -17.05
C LEU A 394 -7.85 4.38 -16.31
N PHE A 395 -6.58 4.58 -16.00
CA PHE A 395 -5.77 3.62 -15.25
C PHE A 395 -6.42 3.23 -13.90
N TYR A 396 -6.90 4.22 -13.15
CA TYR A 396 -7.53 4.00 -11.83
C TYR A 396 -8.94 3.39 -11.89
N ALA A 397 -9.53 3.26 -13.08
CA ALA A 397 -10.81 2.56 -13.26
C ALA A 397 -10.64 1.03 -13.25
N GLU A 398 -9.40 0.54 -13.40
CA GLU A 398 -9.03 -0.87 -13.38
C GLU A 398 -8.49 -1.31 -12.01
N SER A 399 -8.43 -2.63 -11.80
CA SER A 399 -7.74 -3.20 -10.63
C SER A 399 -6.24 -3.02 -10.79
N GLY A 400 -5.58 -2.43 -9.79
CA GLY A 400 -4.15 -2.14 -9.79
C GLY A 400 -3.31 -3.34 -10.27
N PRO A 401 -3.36 -4.50 -9.60
CA PRO A 401 -2.61 -5.69 -10.01
C PRO A 401 -2.80 -6.11 -11.47
N ARG A 402 -4.01 -5.96 -12.03
CA ARG A 402 -4.29 -6.27 -13.44
C ARG A 402 -3.63 -5.27 -14.38
N ALA A 403 -3.71 -3.98 -14.04
CA ALA A 403 -3.11 -2.89 -14.78
C ALA A 403 -1.58 -3.00 -14.83
N TYR A 404 -0.91 -3.27 -13.68
CA TYR A 404 0.53 -3.46 -13.61
C TYR A 404 1.03 -4.60 -14.50
N VAL A 405 0.38 -5.77 -14.44
CA VAL A 405 0.77 -6.94 -15.24
C VAL A 405 0.57 -6.69 -16.73
N ALA A 406 -0.57 -6.12 -17.13
CA ALA A 406 -0.87 -5.84 -18.53
C ALA A 406 0.08 -4.80 -19.12
N ALA A 407 0.30 -3.68 -18.42
CA ALA A 407 1.22 -2.63 -18.87
C ALA A 407 2.67 -3.12 -18.89
N GLY A 408 3.13 -3.83 -17.85
CA GLY A 408 4.48 -4.38 -17.77
C GLY A 408 4.81 -5.37 -18.88
N SER A 409 3.90 -6.32 -19.15
CA SER A 409 4.01 -7.26 -20.27
C SER A 409 4.07 -6.52 -21.62
N PHE A 410 3.20 -5.52 -21.84
CA PHE A 410 3.18 -4.74 -23.08
C PHE A 410 4.47 -3.92 -23.30
N ILE A 411 4.96 -3.22 -22.27
CA ILE A 411 6.21 -2.45 -22.39
C ILE A 411 7.42 -3.39 -22.59
N ARG A 412 7.42 -4.57 -21.97
CA ARG A 412 8.44 -5.59 -22.22
C ARG A 412 8.38 -6.11 -23.66
N PHE A 413 7.20 -6.29 -24.23
CA PHE A 413 7.02 -6.65 -25.64
C PHE A 413 7.59 -5.58 -26.59
N LEU A 414 7.34 -4.29 -26.30
CA LEU A 414 7.96 -3.18 -27.04
C LEU A 414 9.49 -3.26 -26.97
N TRP A 415 10.03 -3.46 -25.76
CA TRP A 415 11.47 -3.63 -25.55
C TRP A 415 12.04 -4.85 -26.27
N ARG A 416 11.32 -5.99 -26.33
CA ARG A 416 11.78 -7.17 -27.08
C ARG A 416 11.89 -6.91 -28.59
N LYS A 417 10.99 -6.08 -29.14
CA LYS A 417 10.99 -5.75 -30.57
C LYS A 417 12.09 -4.79 -30.98
N GLY A 418 12.42 -3.80 -30.14
CA GLY A 418 13.32 -2.70 -30.53
C GLY A 418 14.42 -2.36 -29.52
N GLY A 419 14.62 -3.23 -28.51
CA GLY A 419 15.61 -3.07 -27.46
C GLY A 419 15.42 -1.83 -26.59
N ALA A 420 16.50 -1.44 -25.91
CA ALA A 420 16.55 -0.24 -25.09
C ALA A 420 16.23 1.04 -25.86
N GLY A 421 16.56 1.10 -27.16
CA GLY A 421 16.28 2.26 -28.01
C GLY A 421 14.78 2.53 -28.14
N ALA A 422 14.00 1.52 -28.53
CA ALA A 422 12.54 1.66 -28.64
C ALA A 422 11.88 2.01 -27.31
N PHE A 423 12.33 1.39 -26.21
CA PHE A 423 11.85 1.72 -24.87
C PHE A 423 12.10 3.19 -24.52
N ARG A 424 13.33 3.70 -24.69
CA ARG A 424 13.66 5.09 -24.40
C ARG A 424 12.84 6.05 -25.25
N SER A 425 12.69 5.77 -26.54
CA SER A 425 11.89 6.60 -27.44
C SER A 425 10.44 6.69 -26.98
N ALA A 426 9.82 5.55 -26.64
CA ALA A 426 8.45 5.53 -26.14
C ALA A 426 8.29 6.29 -24.81
N TYR A 427 9.20 6.07 -23.86
CA TYR A 427 9.13 6.71 -22.54
C TYR A 427 9.41 8.22 -22.62
N ALA A 428 10.37 8.66 -23.42
CA ALA A 428 10.70 10.07 -23.57
C ALA A 428 9.63 10.85 -24.36
N ALA A 429 8.99 10.20 -25.34
CA ALA A 429 7.97 10.81 -26.18
C ALA A 429 6.56 10.77 -25.57
N ASP A 430 6.36 10.08 -24.45
CA ASP A 430 5.02 9.80 -23.88
C ASP A 430 4.11 9.07 -24.89
N ASP A 431 4.70 8.16 -25.67
CA ASP A 431 3.98 7.41 -26.71
C ASP A 431 4.50 5.97 -26.80
N PRO A 432 3.87 5.03 -26.08
CA PRO A 432 4.19 3.61 -26.19
C PRO A 432 3.55 2.96 -27.43
N GLN A 433 2.91 3.74 -28.30
CA GLN A 433 2.23 3.30 -29.51
C GLN A 433 1.19 2.21 -29.23
N ALA A 434 0.49 2.33 -28.09
CA ALA A 434 -0.46 1.32 -27.62
C ALA A 434 -1.56 1.04 -28.67
N ASP A 435 -2.10 2.06 -29.31
CA ASP A 435 -3.13 1.88 -30.35
C ASP A 435 -2.63 1.09 -31.56
N ALA A 436 -1.40 1.39 -32.04
CA ALA A 436 -0.82 0.76 -33.22
C ALA A 436 -0.30 -0.67 -32.93
N LEU A 437 0.18 -0.91 -31.72
CA LEU A 437 0.82 -2.19 -31.34
C LEU A 437 -0.11 -3.14 -30.59
N ALA A 438 -1.29 -2.72 -30.14
CA ALA A 438 -2.20 -3.54 -29.34
C ALA A 438 -2.54 -4.87 -30.02
N ASP A 439 -2.92 -4.87 -31.30
CA ASP A 439 -3.30 -6.12 -31.99
C ASP A 439 -2.10 -7.04 -32.22
N ALA A 440 -0.93 -6.46 -32.53
CA ALA A 440 0.30 -7.22 -32.65
C ALA A 440 0.74 -7.84 -31.31
N TYR A 441 0.57 -7.09 -30.22
CA TYR A 441 0.82 -7.58 -28.87
C TYR A 441 -0.16 -8.69 -28.50
N LEU A 442 -1.46 -8.53 -28.77
CA LEU A 442 -2.44 -9.57 -28.49
C LEU A 442 -2.17 -10.81 -29.37
N GLY A 443 -1.81 -10.65 -30.64
CA GLY A 443 -1.39 -11.76 -31.50
C GLY A 443 -0.22 -12.55 -30.88
N TRP A 444 0.82 -11.83 -30.46
CA TRP A 444 1.98 -12.44 -29.79
C TRP A 444 1.62 -13.08 -28.45
N LEU A 445 0.91 -12.36 -27.56
CA LEU A 445 0.52 -12.86 -26.24
C LEU A 445 -0.31 -14.13 -26.38
N SER A 446 -1.19 -14.24 -27.39
CA SER A 446 -1.94 -15.46 -27.67
C SER A 446 -1.07 -16.69 -27.94
N SER A 447 0.12 -16.48 -28.50
CA SER A 447 1.09 -17.54 -28.79
C SER A 447 1.96 -17.91 -27.59
N GLU A 448 2.02 -17.07 -26.56
CA GLU A 448 2.76 -17.35 -25.34
C GLU A 448 2.08 -18.44 -24.50
N PRO A 449 2.85 -19.21 -23.71
CA PRO A 449 2.31 -20.24 -22.84
C PRO A 449 1.25 -19.69 -21.89
N ALA A 450 0.15 -20.44 -21.76
CA ALA A 450 -0.89 -20.20 -20.76
C ALA A 450 -0.96 -21.40 -19.81
N PRO A 451 0.01 -21.59 -18.89
CA PRO A 451 -0.03 -22.74 -18.00
C PRO A 451 -1.37 -22.76 -17.24
N ALA A 452 -2.10 -23.88 -17.29
CA ALA A 452 -3.39 -24.02 -16.58
C ALA A 452 -3.26 -23.66 -15.09
N ARG A 453 -2.09 -23.94 -14.52
CA ARG A 453 -1.69 -23.57 -13.18
C ARG A 453 -1.61 -22.05 -12.97
N ALA A 454 -1.02 -21.30 -13.90
CA ALA A 454 -0.99 -19.84 -13.85
C ALA A 454 -2.41 -19.25 -13.89
N VAL A 455 -3.28 -19.79 -14.76
CA VAL A 455 -4.69 -19.39 -14.87
C VAL A 455 -5.43 -19.61 -13.54
N ALA A 456 -5.26 -20.76 -12.90
CA ALA A 456 -5.92 -21.05 -11.63
C ALA A 456 -5.40 -20.19 -10.46
N LEU A 457 -4.09 -19.90 -10.39
CA LEU A 457 -3.56 -18.97 -9.38
C LEU A 457 -4.03 -17.52 -9.63
N ALA A 458 -4.12 -17.11 -10.90
CA ALA A 458 -4.59 -15.79 -11.31
C ALA A 458 -6.04 -15.52 -10.87
N GLN A 459 -6.91 -16.54 -10.82
CA GLN A 459 -8.30 -16.40 -10.35
C GLN A 459 -8.40 -15.78 -8.97
N GLN A 460 -7.56 -16.19 -8.02
CA GLN A 460 -7.55 -15.61 -6.68
C GLN A 460 -6.80 -14.27 -6.67
N ARG A 461 -5.59 -14.22 -7.24
CA ARG A 461 -4.73 -13.03 -7.19
C ARG A 461 -5.39 -11.78 -7.77
N PHE A 462 -6.18 -11.95 -8.82
CA PHE A 462 -6.85 -10.85 -9.51
C PHE A 462 -8.34 -10.77 -9.24
N ALA A 463 -8.87 -11.46 -8.22
CA ALA A 463 -10.30 -11.47 -7.88
C ALA A 463 -10.81 -10.09 -7.43
N SER A 464 -10.01 -9.37 -6.66
CA SER A 464 -10.45 -8.13 -5.99
C SER A 464 -10.78 -7.02 -7.00
N PRO A 465 -11.97 -6.40 -6.87
CA PRO A 465 -12.34 -5.25 -7.69
C PRO A 465 -11.58 -3.98 -7.24
N SER A 466 -11.65 -2.93 -8.05
CA SER A 466 -11.13 -1.59 -7.70
C SER A 466 -11.82 -1.01 -6.46
N ILE A 467 -11.13 -0.19 -5.68
CA ILE A 467 -11.65 0.48 -4.47
C ILE A 467 -12.98 1.21 -4.72
N VAL A 468 -13.14 1.88 -5.86
CA VAL A 468 -14.36 2.61 -6.24
C VAL A 468 -15.60 1.72 -6.44
N ARG A 469 -15.42 0.39 -6.50
CA ARG A 469 -16.51 -0.59 -6.60
C ARG A 469 -16.81 -1.28 -5.27
N ARG A 470 -16.06 -0.98 -4.20
CA ARG A 470 -16.24 -1.53 -2.85
C ARG A 470 -17.01 -0.51 -1.99
N PRO A 471 -18.26 -0.80 -1.60
CA PRO A 471 -19.12 0.19 -0.94
C PRO A 471 -18.56 0.76 0.38
N CYS A 472 -18.02 -0.10 1.25
CA CYS A 472 -17.49 0.29 2.55
C CYS A 472 -15.99 -0.04 2.68
N ALA A 473 -15.20 0.31 1.65
CA ALA A 473 -13.79 -0.05 1.56
C ALA A 473 -12.98 0.35 2.81
N HIS A 474 -13.15 1.60 3.27
CA HIS A 474 -12.46 2.14 4.44
C HIS A 474 -12.86 1.42 5.74
N GLU A 475 -14.17 1.22 5.99
CA GLU A 475 -14.65 0.50 7.19
C GLU A 475 -14.11 -0.94 7.21
N VAL A 476 -14.18 -1.66 6.09
CA VAL A 476 -13.66 -3.04 6.02
C VAL A 476 -12.15 -3.08 6.24
N ALA A 477 -11.39 -2.17 5.65
CA ALA A 477 -9.94 -2.07 5.86
C ALA A 477 -9.60 -1.80 7.34
N GLU A 478 -10.37 -0.93 7.99
CA GLU A 478 -10.21 -0.61 9.40
C GLU A 478 -10.52 -1.79 10.32
N LEU A 479 -11.66 -2.44 10.12
CA LEU A 479 -12.09 -3.60 10.89
C LEU A 479 -11.10 -4.76 10.76
N ARG A 480 -10.60 -5.03 9.54
CA ARG A 480 -9.59 -6.07 9.31
C ARG A 480 -8.26 -5.75 10.01
N ARG A 481 -7.81 -4.49 9.95
CA ARG A 481 -6.60 -4.05 10.66
C ARG A 481 -6.77 -4.18 12.17
N GLU A 482 -7.92 -3.77 12.71
CA GLU A 482 -8.22 -3.90 14.14
C GLU A 482 -8.28 -5.37 14.56
N ALA A 483 -8.98 -6.22 13.80
CA ALA A 483 -9.02 -7.66 14.04
C ALA A 483 -7.61 -8.28 14.05
N ALA A 484 -6.74 -7.91 13.09
CA ALA A 484 -5.36 -8.37 13.06
C ALA A 484 -4.55 -7.93 14.30
N SER A 485 -4.76 -6.69 14.78
CA SER A 485 -4.10 -6.19 15.98
C SER A 485 -4.58 -6.87 17.27
N ILE A 486 -5.86 -7.22 17.35
CA ILE A 486 -6.45 -7.88 18.52
C ILE A 486 -6.03 -9.35 18.61
N VAL A 487 -5.87 -10.03 17.46
CA VAL A 487 -5.32 -11.40 17.42
C VAL A 487 -3.93 -11.44 18.06
N ALA A 488 -3.12 -10.39 17.92
CA ALA A 488 -1.84 -10.29 18.62
C ALA A 488 -1.97 -9.96 20.12
N GLY A 489 -3.08 -9.36 20.55
CA GLY A 489 -3.34 -8.89 21.92
C GLY A 489 -4.17 -9.82 22.81
N GLY A 490 -4.72 -10.92 22.27
CA GLY A 490 -5.30 -12.01 23.07
C GLY A 490 -6.84 -12.09 23.19
N ASP A 491 -7.61 -11.34 22.39
CA ASP A 491 -9.09 -11.45 22.36
C ASP A 491 -9.62 -11.97 21.00
N PRO A 492 -9.50 -13.28 20.73
CA PRO A 492 -9.90 -13.84 19.44
C PRO A 492 -11.41 -13.77 19.17
N ALA A 493 -12.25 -13.70 20.21
CA ALA A 493 -13.71 -13.59 20.06
C ALA A 493 -14.10 -12.23 19.49
N ARG A 494 -13.49 -11.14 19.99
CA ARG A 494 -13.69 -9.81 19.43
C ARG A 494 -13.18 -9.71 17.99
N ALA A 495 -12.03 -10.33 17.68
CA ALA A 495 -11.54 -10.38 16.30
C ALA A 495 -12.51 -11.10 15.35
N ALA A 496 -13.14 -12.19 15.80
CA ALA A 496 -14.17 -12.89 15.03
C ALA A 496 -15.41 -12.01 14.80
N ALA A 497 -15.86 -11.24 15.81
CA ALA A 497 -16.98 -10.32 15.66
C ALA A 497 -16.71 -9.21 14.62
N LEU A 498 -15.51 -8.64 14.62
CA LEU A 498 -15.10 -7.63 13.63
C LEU A 498 -15.06 -8.23 12.21
N LEU A 499 -14.53 -9.44 12.05
CA LEU A 499 -14.49 -10.11 10.74
C LEU A 499 -15.88 -10.55 10.26
N ALA A 500 -16.79 -10.91 11.17
CA ALA A 500 -18.18 -11.19 10.83
C ALA A 500 -18.88 -9.93 10.28
N ARG A 501 -18.56 -8.75 10.83
CA ARG A 501 -19.00 -7.47 10.27
C ARG A 501 -18.42 -7.25 8.87
N CYS A 502 -17.14 -7.52 8.63
CA CYS A 502 -16.55 -7.44 7.28
C CYS A 502 -17.30 -8.32 6.27
N VAL A 503 -17.60 -9.57 6.62
CA VAL A 503 -18.38 -10.50 5.76
C VAL A 503 -19.77 -9.95 5.43
N SER A 504 -20.41 -9.22 6.36
CA SER A 504 -21.72 -8.60 6.10
C SER A 504 -21.64 -7.40 5.16
N LEU A 505 -20.53 -6.66 5.17
CA LEU A 505 -20.30 -5.47 4.34
C LEU A 505 -19.85 -5.83 2.92
N GLU A 506 -19.04 -6.88 2.78
CA GLU A 506 -18.53 -7.38 1.50
C GLU A 506 -18.84 -8.88 1.31
N PRO A 507 -20.13 -9.25 1.18
CA PRO A 507 -20.54 -10.66 1.12
C PRO A 507 -20.05 -11.42 -0.12
N GLY A 508 -19.56 -10.70 -1.15
CA GLY A 508 -19.03 -11.29 -2.37
C GLY A 508 -17.57 -11.75 -2.30
N ASP A 509 -16.86 -11.44 -1.21
CA ASP A 509 -15.46 -11.82 -1.01
C ASP A 509 -15.34 -13.06 -0.09
N PRO A 510 -15.07 -14.26 -0.64
CA PRO A 510 -14.92 -15.47 0.17
C PRO A 510 -13.65 -15.47 1.05
N SER A 511 -12.67 -14.59 0.79
CA SER A 511 -11.46 -14.52 1.63
C SER A 511 -11.79 -14.06 3.05
N LEU A 512 -12.81 -13.21 3.21
CA LEU A 512 -13.30 -12.76 4.52
C LEU A 512 -13.92 -13.90 5.33
N LEU A 513 -14.55 -14.89 4.68
CA LEU A 513 -15.05 -16.09 5.35
C LEU A 513 -13.90 -16.96 5.87
N VAL A 514 -12.82 -17.09 5.10
CA VAL A 514 -11.62 -17.81 5.54
C VAL A 514 -10.94 -17.11 6.72
N GLU A 515 -10.82 -15.77 6.67
CA GLU A 515 -10.30 -14.99 7.80
C GLU A 515 -11.18 -15.13 9.06
N LEU A 516 -12.50 -15.02 8.90
CA LEU A 516 -13.47 -15.19 9.98
C LEU A 516 -13.35 -16.58 10.62
N ARG A 517 -13.32 -17.64 9.82
CA ARG A 517 -13.15 -19.01 10.31
C ARG A 517 -11.90 -19.14 11.18
N ARG A 518 -10.75 -18.62 10.72
CA ARG A 518 -9.50 -18.66 11.49
C ARG A 518 -9.63 -17.95 12.83
N ALA A 519 -10.33 -16.82 12.87
CA ALA A 519 -10.59 -16.12 14.12
C ALA A 519 -11.53 -16.90 15.05
N GLN A 520 -12.57 -17.54 14.53
CA GLN A 520 -13.49 -18.41 15.29
C GLN A 520 -12.76 -19.62 15.88
N LEU A 521 -11.90 -20.29 15.11
CA LEU A 521 -11.06 -21.38 15.60
C LEU A 521 -10.15 -20.94 16.74
N ARG A 522 -9.49 -19.78 16.61
CA ARG A 522 -8.67 -19.20 17.70
C ARG A 522 -9.51 -18.82 18.93
N ALA A 523 -10.78 -18.49 18.74
CA ALA A 523 -11.72 -18.20 19.83
C ALA A 523 -12.27 -19.47 20.51
N GLY A 524 -11.95 -20.66 19.98
CA GLY A 524 -12.50 -21.93 20.47
C GLY A 524 -13.93 -22.20 20.01
N ASP A 525 -14.52 -21.34 19.16
CA ASP A 525 -15.88 -21.53 18.63
C ASP A 525 -15.85 -22.43 17.38
N ILE A 526 -15.66 -23.72 17.63
CA ILE A 526 -15.54 -24.74 16.58
C ILE A 526 -16.84 -24.88 15.77
N ALA A 527 -18.00 -24.75 16.42
CA ALA A 527 -19.29 -24.86 15.76
C ALA A 527 -19.49 -23.74 14.74
N ALA A 528 -19.22 -22.48 15.12
CA ALA A 528 -19.29 -21.37 14.19
C ALA A 528 -18.23 -21.47 13.09
N ALA A 529 -17.01 -21.91 13.41
CA ALA A 529 -15.96 -22.12 12.43
C ALA A 529 -16.34 -23.15 11.35
N ASN A 530 -17.01 -24.23 11.73
CA ASN A 530 -17.49 -25.26 10.81
C ASN A 530 -18.61 -24.75 9.91
N ALA A 531 -19.58 -24.01 10.46
CA ALA A 531 -20.64 -23.37 9.67
C ALA A 531 -20.06 -22.34 8.67
N THR A 532 -19.07 -21.55 9.09
CA THR A 532 -18.37 -20.61 8.20
C THR A 532 -17.59 -21.32 7.10
N GLU A 533 -16.96 -22.47 7.38
CA GLU A 533 -16.29 -23.29 6.35
C GLU A 533 -17.26 -23.82 5.32
N GLU A 534 -18.41 -24.37 5.74
CA GLU A 534 -19.43 -24.86 4.81
C GLU A 534 -19.92 -23.74 3.90
N LYS A 535 -20.20 -22.56 4.48
CA LYS A 535 -20.57 -21.36 3.73
C LYS A 535 -19.48 -20.94 2.76
N ALA A 536 -18.20 -20.99 3.16
CA ALA A 536 -17.07 -20.66 2.29
C ALA A 536 -16.94 -21.67 1.14
N LEU A 537 -16.99 -22.97 1.41
CA LEU A 537 -16.87 -24.05 0.41
C LEU A 537 -17.99 -24.04 -0.63
N GLY A 538 -19.17 -23.55 -0.27
CA GLY A 538 -20.31 -23.33 -1.16
C GLY A 538 -20.34 -21.97 -1.85
N HIS A 539 -19.38 -21.08 -1.61
CA HIS A 539 -19.39 -19.73 -2.16
C HIS A 539 -19.07 -19.74 -3.67
N PRO A 540 -19.86 -19.06 -4.53
CA PRO A 540 -19.72 -19.12 -5.99
C PRO A 540 -18.38 -18.56 -6.51
N ASN A 541 -17.81 -17.58 -5.79
CA ASN A 541 -16.53 -16.96 -6.16
C ASN A 541 -15.30 -17.64 -5.50
N LEU A 542 -15.45 -18.81 -4.87
CA LEU A 542 -14.34 -19.48 -4.21
C LEU A 542 -13.36 -20.06 -5.25
N ALA A 543 -12.22 -19.38 -5.44
CA ALA A 543 -11.15 -19.84 -6.32
C ALA A 543 -10.46 -21.12 -5.78
N GLN A 544 -9.87 -21.92 -6.68
CA GLN A 544 -9.18 -23.17 -6.31
C GLN A 544 -8.11 -22.99 -5.22
N PRO A 545 -7.21 -21.98 -5.25
CA PRO A 545 -6.14 -21.91 -4.27
C PRO A 545 -6.65 -21.52 -2.87
N LEU A 546 -7.71 -20.72 -2.80
CA LEU A 546 -8.39 -20.39 -1.55
C LEU A 546 -9.14 -21.61 -0.99
N ARG A 547 -9.79 -22.41 -1.85
CA ARG A 547 -10.38 -23.70 -1.47
C ARG A 547 -9.34 -24.67 -0.92
N ALA A 548 -8.17 -24.75 -1.57
CA ALA A 548 -7.08 -25.62 -1.13
C ALA A 548 -6.54 -25.21 0.25
N THR A 549 -6.44 -23.91 0.50
CA THR A 549 -6.05 -23.35 1.80
C THR A 549 -7.07 -23.74 2.88
N LEU A 550 -8.37 -23.57 2.60
CA LEU A 550 -9.44 -23.94 3.53
C LEU A 550 -9.43 -25.44 3.86
N LEU A 551 -9.26 -26.30 2.86
CA LEU A 551 -9.13 -27.75 3.05
C LEU A 551 -7.87 -28.14 3.82
N THR A 552 -6.75 -27.43 3.62
CA THR A 552 -5.51 -27.62 4.38
C THR A 552 -5.74 -27.31 5.85
N GLU A 553 -6.35 -26.17 6.18
CA GLU A 553 -6.65 -25.79 7.56
C GLU A 553 -7.65 -26.74 8.23
N SER A 554 -8.64 -27.21 7.46
CA SER A 554 -9.57 -28.26 7.91
C SER A 554 -8.85 -29.58 8.23
N GLY A 555 -7.89 -29.98 7.38
CA GLY A 555 -7.04 -31.14 7.62
C GLY A 555 -6.12 -30.97 8.83
N ASP A 556 -5.56 -29.77 9.04
CA ASP A 556 -4.73 -29.44 10.20
C ASP A 556 -5.53 -29.53 11.51
N ALA A 557 -6.79 -29.04 11.51
CA ALA A 557 -7.69 -29.18 12.66
C ALA A 557 -8.02 -30.65 12.97
N ALA A 558 -8.32 -31.46 11.95
CA ALA A 558 -8.53 -32.90 12.11
C ALA A 558 -7.27 -33.62 12.63
N TRP A 559 -6.09 -33.23 12.13
CA TRP A 559 -4.81 -33.78 12.58
C TRP A 559 -4.51 -33.42 14.03
N ALA A 560 -4.82 -32.20 14.47
CA ALA A 560 -4.73 -31.79 15.86
C ALA A 560 -5.66 -32.61 16.77
N ALA A 561 -6.87 -32.93 16.29
CA ALA A 561 -7.84 -33.80 16.96
C ALA A 561 -7.52 -35.31 16.89
N SER A 562 -6.36 -35.69 16.31
CA SER A 562 -5.95 -37.08 16.07
C SER A 562 -6.87 -37.89 15.14
N ASP A 563 -7.74 -37.23 14.37
CA ASP A 563 -8.51 -37.84 13.29
C ASP A 563 -7.66 -37.88 12.00
N LEU A 564 -6.76 -38.87 11.94
CA LEU A 564 -5.80 -39.02 10.84
C LEU A 564 -6.47 -39.37 9.51
N ALA A 565 -7.63 -40.03 9.54
CA ALA A 565 -8.36 -40.42 8.34
C ALA A 565 -8.92 -39.18 7.65
N THR A 566 -9.63 -38.33 8.40
CA THR A 566 -10.16 -37.05 7.89
C THR A 566 -9.02 -36.12 7.48
N ALA A 567 -7.97 -36.00 8.30
CA ALA A 567 -6.81 -35.17 7.96
C ALA A 567 -6.20 -35.57 6.60
N ARG A 568 -5.95 -36.87 6.39
CA ARG A 568 -5.42 -37.39 5.13
C ARG A 568 -6.35 -37.13 3.95
N GLN A 569 -7.65 -37.35 4.11
CA GLN A 569 -8.64 -37.10 3.06
C GLN A 569 -8.66 -35.62 2.66
N ARG A 570 -8.65 -34.70 3.64
CA ARG A 570 -8.64 -33.26 3.41
C ARG A 570 -7.35 -32.80 2.73
N PHE A 571 -6.20 -33.27 3.18
CA PHE A 571 -4.91 -32.95 2.54
C PHE A 571 -4.81 -33.48 1.10
N LEU A 572 -5.31 -34.69 0.82
CA LEU A 572 -5.36 -35.22 -0.55
C LEU A 572 -6.30 -34.40 -1.44
N SER A 573 -7.45 -33.98 -0.90
CA SER A 573 -8.40 -33.12 -1.61
C SER A 573 -7.82 -31.74 -1.89
N ALA A 574 -7.05 -31.17 -0.95
CA ALA A 574 -6.33 -29.92 -1.13
C ALA A 574 -5.21 -30.07 -2.18
N LEU A 575 -4.45 -31.18 -2.13
CA LEU A 575 -3.37 -31.47 -3.09
C LEU A 575 -3.86 -31.64 -4.53
N ALA A 576 -5.12 -32.08 -4.72
CA ALA A 576 -5.75 -32.18 -6.03
C ALA A 576 -6.14 -30.82 -6.65
N LEU A 577 -6.07 -29.72 -5.88
CA LEU A 577 -6.36 -28.37 -6.33
C LEU A 577 -5.07 -27.59 -6.64
N VAL A 578 -5.17 -26.61 -7.53
CA VAL A 578 -4.04 -25.72 -7.81
C VAL A 578 -3.82 -24.76 -6.64
N GLN A 579 -2.55 -24.65 -6.21
CA GLN A 579 -2.11 -23.78 -5.12
C GLN A 579 -0.65 -23.34 -5.32
N PRO A 580 -0.19 -22.23 -4.72
CA PRO A 580 1.20 -21.80 -4.84
C PRO A 580 2.18 -22.89 -4.39
N GLU A 581 3.35 -22.97 -5.03
CA GLU A 581 4.35 -24.00 -4.74
C GLU A 581 4.68 -24.15 -3.24
N PRO A 582 4.88 -23.10 -2.42
CA PRO A 582 5.16 -23.26 -1.00
C PRO A 582 4.05 -24.01 -0.24
N ALA A 583 2.78 -23.74 -0.57
CA ALA A 583 1.64 -24.41 0.04
C ALA A 583 1.57 -25.88 -0.37
N GLU A 584 1.86 -26.17 -1.65
CA GLU A 584 1.91 -27.56 -2.15
C GLU A 584 3.01 -28.37 -1.47
N ARG A 585 4.21 -27.79 -1.31
CA ARG A 585 5.32 -28.45 -0.58
C ARG A 585 4.94 -28.70 0.88
N ALA A 586 4.30 -27.74 1.53
CA ALA A 586 3.84 -27.89 2.91
C ALA A 586 2.76 -28.99 3.07
N LEU A 587 1.87 -29.16 2.08
CA LEU A 587 0.89 -30.26 2.03
C LEU A 587 1.55 -31.63 1.82
N ARG A 588 2.54 -31.72 0.93
CA ARG A 588 3.30 -32.96 0.72
C ARG A 588 4.06 -33.38 1.99
N ALA A 589 4.60 -32.42 2.73
CA ALA A 589 5.22 -32.68 4.04
C ALA A 589 4.22 -33.18 5.08
N ARG A 590 2.99 -32.64 5.10
CA ARG A 590 1.89 -33.15 5.95
C ARG A 590 1.52 -34.60 5.60
N LEU A 591 1.35 -34.90 4.32
CA LEU A 591 1.04 -36.26 3.88
C LEU A 591 2.16 -37.26 4.21
N TRP A 592 3.42 -36.85 4.11
CA TRP A 592 4.56 -37.65 4.56
C TRP A 592 4.58 -37.85 6.08
N ALA A 593 4.14 -36.85 6.85
CA ALA A 593 3.98 -36.97 8.30
C ALA A 593 2.91 -38.01 8.68
N LEU A 594 1.82 -38.08 7.91
CA LEU A 594 0.71 -39.01 8.14
C LEU A 594 0.98 -40.44 7.68
N SER A 595 2.09 -40.71 6.97
CA SER A 595 2.37 -42.07 6.49
C SER A 595 3.02 -42.98 7.54
N ASP A 596 3.57 -42.40 8.63
CA ASP A 596 4.12 -43.15 9.76
C ASP A 596 3.81 -42.40 11.06
N PRO A 597 3.15 -43.03 12.05
CA PRO A 597 2.82 -42.40 13.34
C PRO A 597 4.03 -41.77 14.06
N ARG A 598 5.24 -42.29 13.86
CA ARG A 598 6.48 -41.77 14.49
C ARG A 598 6.86 -40.37 13.98
N ARG A 599 6.47 -40.01 12.75
CA ARG A 599 6.76 -38.71 12.12
C ARG A 599 5.83 -37.60 12.60
N SER A 600 4.62 -37.98 12.97
CA SER A 600 3.51 -37.08 13.27
C SER A 600 3.79 -36.05 14.37
N PRO A 601 4.38 -36.40 15.54
CA PRO A 601 4.50 -35.46 16.66
C PRO A 601 5.26 -34.17 16.33
N ALA A 602 6.49 -34.29 15.80
CA ALA A 602 7.32 -33.13 15.47
C ALA A 602 6.77 -32.34 14.28
N LEU A 603 6.24 -33.03 13.26
CA LEU A 603 5.76 -32.39 12.03
C LEU A 603 4.40 -31.73 12.22
N ARG A 604 3.52 -32.25 13.09
CA ARG A 604 2.24 -31.62 13.41
C ARG A 604 2.46 -30.29 14.14
N LYS A 605 3.31 -30.30 15.18
CA LYS A 605 3.72 -29.08 15.89
C LYS A 605 4.27 -28.04 14.91
N LEU A 606 5.19 -28.45 14.02
CA LEU A 606 5.77 -27.54 13.04
C LEU A 606 4.78 -27.02 11.99
N LEU A 607 4.05 -27.92 11.34
CA LEU A 607 3.33 -27.63 10.10
C LEU A 607 1.90 -27.14 10.36
N ALA A 608 1.20 -27.71 11.34
CA ALA A 608 -0.20 -27.38 11.66
C ALA A 608 -0.31 -26.35 12.77
N GLU A 609 0.51 -26.47 13.82
CA GLU A 609 0.45 -25.57 14.99
C GLU A 609 1.38 -24.35 14.83
N GLY A 610 2.31 -24.39 13.86
CA GLY A 610 3.29 -23.33 13.63
C GLY A 610 4.33 -23.21 14.75
N ASP A 611 4.44 -24.22 15.62
CA ASP A 611 5.44 -24.26 16.68
C ASP A 611 6.82 -24.49 16.09
N THR A 612 7.70 -23.51 16.31
CA THR A 612 9.09 -23.58 15.88
C THR A 612 10.04 -23.65 17.08
N GLY A 613 9.53 -23.90 18.30
CA GLY A 613 10.28 -23.92 19.53
C GLY A 613 11.38 -25.01 19.59
N PRO A 614 12.26 -24.94 20.60
CA PRO A 614 13.39 -25.87 20.73
C PRO A 614 12.99 -27.35 20.74
N GLU A 615 11.87 -27.71 21.37
CA GLU A 615 11.36 -29.08 21.39
C GLU A 615 10.99 -29.59 19.99
N THR A 616 10.32 -28.76 19.20
CA THR A 616 9.94 -29.14 17.83
C THR A 616 11.17 -29.27 16.95
N VAL A 617 12.15 -28.38 17.10
CA VAL A 617 13.44 -28.50 16.38
C VAL A 617 14.23 -29.75 16.82
N LEU A 618 14.21 -30.09 18.11
CA LEU A 618 14.81 -31.32 18.62
C LEU A 618 14.12 -32.56 18.04
N GLY A 619 12.78 -32.59 18.02
CA GLY A 619 12.02 -33.69 17.42
C GLY A 619 12.29 -33.86 15.92
N LEU A 620 12.51 -32.77 15.16
CA LEU A 620 12.97 -32.86 13.77
C LEU A 620 14.36 -33.48 13.65
N LYS A 621 15.25 -33.17 14.60
CA LYS A 621 16.61 -33.73 14.64
C LYS A 621 16.59 -35.22 14.99
N GLU A 622 15.81 -35.62 16.00
CA GLU A 622 15.61 -37.03 16.36
C GLU A 622 15.02 -37.81 15.16
N LEU A 623 14.06 -37.22 14.45
CA LEU A 623 13.52 -37.82 13.24
C LEU A 623 14.57 -37.94 12.13
N GLN A 624 15.42 -36.93 11.97
CA GLN A 624 16.54 -36.96 11.03
C GLN A 624 17.56 -38.07 11.35
N GLU A 625 17.80 -38.35 12.62
CA GLU A 625 18.70 -39.41 13.09
C GLU A 625 18.05 -40.81 12.94
N ALA A 626 16.75 -40.92 13.23
CA ALA A 626 15.99 -42.15 13.08
C ALA A 626 15.76 -42.56 11.62
N GLU A 627 15.69 -41.61 10.70
CA GLU A 627 15.46 -41.84 9.26
C GLU A 627 16.58 -41.26 8.38
N PRO A 628 17.81 -41.81 8.43
CA PRO A 628 18.99 -41.21 7.78
C PRO A 628 18.93 -41.20 6.25
N ALA A 629 18.07 -42.02 5.64
CA ALA A 629 17.85 -42.05 4.20
C ALA A 629 16.96 -40.90 3.70
N GLU A 630 16.16 -40.28 4.58
CA GLU A 630 15.17 -39.27 4.24
C GLU A 630 15.75 -37.85 4.39
N GLY A 631 15.55 -37.03 3.37
CA GLY A 631 16.09 -35.66 3.30
C GLY A 631 15.14 -34.59 3.84
N LEU A 632 13.84 -34.90 4.01
CA LEU A 632 12.83 -33.94 4.45
C LEU A 632 13.12 -33.36 5.86
N PRO A 633 13.50 -34.15 6.88
CA PRO A 633 13.87 -33.61 8.18
C PRO A 633 15.04 -32.61 8.11
N SER A 634 16.10 -32.94 7.37
CA SER A 634 17.24 -32.03 7.14
C SER A 634 16.81 -30.75 6.40
N TYR A 635 15.95 -30.85 5.40
CA TYR A 635 15.37 -29.69 4.72
C TYR A 635 14.59 -28.77 5.68
N LEU A 636 13.75 -29.34 6.55
CA LEU A 636 12.96 -28.58 7.52
C LEU A 636 13.86 -27.92 8.59
N LEU A 637 14.86 -28.63 9.10
CA LEU A 637 15.88 -28.08 10.01
C LEU A 637 16.62 -26.91 9.34
N ALA A 638 17.05 -27.08 8.09
CA ALA A 638 17.68 -26.02 7.32
C ALA A 638 16.77 -24.77 7.20
N LYS A 639 15.47 -24.97 6.96
CA LYS A 639 14.49 -23.89 6.87
C LYS A 639 14.34 -23.15 8.20
N GLN A 640 14.28 -23.89 9.31
CA GLN A 640 14.19 -23.32 10.65
C GLN A 640 15.43 -22.51 11.03
N LEU A 641 16.62 -22.97 10.64
CA LEU A 641 17.87 -22.24 10.84
C LEU A 641 17.93 -21.00 9.96
N GLN A 642 17.52 -21.09 8.70
CA GLN A 642 17.52 -19.96 7.77
C GLN A 642 16.60 -18.84 8.25
N ASN A 643 15.39 -19.18 8.72
CA ASN A 643 14.43 -18.21 9.29
C ASN A 643 14.98 -17.47 10.51
N ARG A 644 16.01 -18.03 11.18
CA ARG A 644 16.68 -17.45 12.35
C ARG A 644 18.03 -16.80 12.02
N GLY A 645 18.40 -16.71 10.74
CA GLY A 645 19.70 -16.19 10.31
C GLY A 645 20.88 -17.13 10.56
N GLY A 646 20.63 -18.40 10.88
CA GLY A 646 21.65 -19.44 11.09
C GLY A 646 22.20 -19.99 9.77
N TRP A 647 22.76 -19.13 8.91
CA TRP A 647 23.15 -19.45 7.53
C TRP A 647 24.16 -20.60 7.42
N GLU A 648 25.21 -20.58 8.26
CA GLU A 648 26.28 -21.59 8.26
C GLU A 648 25.75 -22.98 8.64
N ALA A 649 24.91 -23.04 9.68
CA ALA A 649 24.29 -24.28 10.13
C ALA A 649 23.26 -24.77 9.10
N SER A 650 22.44 -23.86 8.54
CA SER A 650 21.46 -24.17 7.50
C SER A 650 22.13 -24.83 6.29
N ARG A 651 23.26 -24.26 5.82
CA ARG A 651 24.06 -24.81 4.72
C ARG A 651 24.43 -26.28 4.89
N ARG A 652 24.77 -26.71 6.11
CA ARG A 652 25.13 -28.11 6.41
C ARG A 652 23.94 -29.05 6.24
N TYR A 653 22.78 -28.65 6.76
CA TYR A 653 21.56 -29.44 6.61
C TYR A 653 21.01 -29.45 5.18
N LEU A 654 21.19 -28.36 4.41
CA LEU A 654 20.84 -28.34 2.99
C LEU A 654 21.65 -29.34 2.17
N ALA A 655 22.96 -29.42 2.41
CA ALA A 655 23.82 -30.42 1.77
C ALA A 655 23.38 -31.85 2.11
N GLN A 656 23.02 -32.11 3.37
CA GLN A 656 22.46 -33.41 3.77
C GLN A 656 21.14 -33.70 3.07
N ALA A 657 20.23 -32.73 3.00
CA ALA A 657 18.93 -32.88 2.33
C ALA A 657 19.08 -33.25 0.85
N LEU A 658 20.01 -32.61 0.12
CA LEU A 658 20.30 -32.93 -1.28
C LEU A 658 20.97 -34.28 -1.48
N SER A 659 21.73 -34.77 -0.50
CA SER A 659 22.37 -36.09 -0.55
C SER A 659 21.42 -37.25 -0.23
N ARG A 660 20.18 -36.96 0.18
CA ARG A 660 19.19 -37.92 0.70
C ARG A 660 17.91 -37.90 -0.13
N ARG A 661 16.98 -38.82 0.14
CA ARG A 661 15.71 -38.90 -0.58
C ARG A 661 14.78 -37.75 -0.21
N LEU A 662 14.46 -36.89 -1.17
CA LEU A 662 13.44 -35.85 -1.00
C LEU A 662 12.08 -36.30 -1.55
N PRO A 663 10.95 -35.96 -0.90
CA PRO A 663 9.64 -36.50 -1.27
C PRO A 663 9.11 -36.09 -2.65
N HIS A 664 9.65 -35.01 -3.22
CA HIS A 664 9.17 -34.43 -4.48
C HIS A 664 10.24 -33.49 -5.09
N PRO A 665 10.32 -33.34 -6.44
CA PRO A 665 11.26 -32.41 -7.10
C PRO A 665 11.21 -30.97 -6.58
N LEU A 666 10.02 -30.49 -6.22
CA LEU A 666 9.84 -29.15 -5.63
C LEU A 666 10.66 -28.93 -4.34
N PHE A 667 10.97 -29.98 -3.58
CA PHE A 667 11.87 -29.85 -2.43
C PHE A 667 13.32 -29.69 -2.87
N VAL A 668 13.74 -30.36 -3.94
CA VAL A 668 15.10 -30.23 -4.51
C VAL A 668 15.31 -28.78 -4.98
N GLU A 669 14.35 -28.24 -5.73
CA GLU A 669 14.39 -26.87 -6.24
C GLU A 669 14.46 -25.83 -5.12
N GLU A 670 13.61 -25.95 -4.08
CA GLU A 670 13.72 -25.04 -2.94
C GLU A 670 15.04 -25.24 -2.17
N THR A 671 15.51 -26.47 -2.01
CA THR A 671 16.78 -26.73 -1.28
C THR A 671 17.95 -26.06 -2.01
N LEU A 672 18.00 -26.13 -3.35
CA LEU A 672 18.97 -25.39 -4.15
C LEU A 672 18.83 -23.88 -4.00
N ARG A 673 17.59 -23.36 -4.04
CA ARG A 673 17.29 -21.93 -3.84
C ARG A 673 17.76 -21.46 -2.47
N MET A 674 17.45 -22.20 -1.40
CA MET A 674 17.88 -21.92 -0.04
C MET A 674 19.39 -21.99 0.10
N GLN A 675 20.06 -22.92 -0.58
CA GLN A 675 21.52 -23.04 -0.57
C GLN A 675 22.18 -21.82 -1.23
N GLY A 676 21.61 -21.37 -2.35
CA GLY A 676 22.04 -20.14 -3.01
C GLY A 676 21.86 -18.90 -2.10
N ILE A 677 20.70 -18.77 -1.45
CA ILE A 677 20.45 -17.68 -0.50
C ILE A 677 21.41 -17.75 0.69
N ALA A 678 21.62 -18.92 1.29
CA ALA A 678 22.58 -19.07 2.38
C ALA A 678 24.01 -18.70 1.96
N ALA A 679 24.41 -19.08 0.75
CA ALA A 679 25.71 -18.71 0.19
C ALA A 679 25.83 -17.19 -0.03
N TRP A 680 24.76 -16.50 -0.41
CA TRP A 680 24.71 -15.04 -0.49
C TRP A 680 25.00 -14.36 0.85
N HIS A 681 24.33 -14.81 1.91
CA HIS A 681 24.53 -14.28 3.26
C HIS A 681 25.92 -14.58 3.83
N LEU A 682 26.57 -15.65 3.37
CA LEU A 682 27.91 -16.07 3.78
C LEU A 682 29.03 -15.56 2.87
N ASP A 683 28.70 -14.75 1.85
CA ASP A 683 29.63 -14.27 0.82
C ASP A 683 30.38 -15.39 0.06
N ASP A 684 29.75 -16.57 -0.06
CA ASP A 684 30.29 -17.75 -0.77
C ASP A 684 29.80 -17.77 -2.23
N ALA A 685 30.39 -16.89 -3.05
CA ALA A 685 29.90 -16.67 -4.40
C ALA A 685 30.03 -17.89 -5.33
N ALA A 686 31.04 -18.74 -5.11
CA ALA A 686 31.22 -19.97 -5.89
C ALA A 686 30.06 -20.94 -5.66
N ARG A 687 29.70 -21.18 -4.39
CA ARG A 687 28.59 -22.07 -4.03
C ARG A 687 27.24 -21.48 -4.42
N GLY A 688 27.07 -20.18 -4.28
CA GLY A 688 25.87 -19.46 -4.70
C GLY A 688 25.61 -19.60 -6.20
N ARG A 689 26.63 -19.32 -7.02
CA ARG A 689 26.56 -19.51 -8.48
C ARG A 689 26.26 -20.95 -8.87
N ALA A 690 26.93 -21.93 -8.24
CA ALA A 690 26.68 -23.34 -8.52
C ALA A 690 25.23 -23.74 -8.23
N ALA A 691 24.68 -23.32 -7.07
CA ALA A 691 23.31 -23.65 -6.67
C ALA A 691 22.26 -23.04 -7.61
N PHE A 692 22.40 -21.76 -7.98
CA PHE A 692 21.45 -21.11 -8.89
C PHE A 692 21.62 -21.54 -10.34
N ALA A 693 22.83 -21.87 -10.79
CA ALA A 693 23.04 -22.47 -12.10
C ALA A 693 22.38 -23.86 -12.19
N GLU A 694 22.48 -24.67 -11.14
CA GLU A 694 21.79 -25.96 -11.08
C GLU A 694 20.26 -25.79 -11.06
N LEU A 695 19.75 -24.85 -10.26
CA LEU A 695 18.32 -24.54 -10.21
C LEU A 695 17.79 -24.12 -11.60
N ALA A 696 18.59 -23.41 -12.39
CA ALA A 696 18.18 -22.92 -13.71
C ALA A 696 18.04 -24.00 -14.79
N LYS A 697 18.74 -25.14 -14.68
CA LYS A 697 18.88 -26.12 -15.79
C LYS A 697 17.55 -26.69 -16.29
N ASN A 698 16.61 -26.97 -15.40
CA ASN A 698 15.31 -27.58 -15.72
C ASN A 698 14.14 -26.79 -15.11
N ALA A 699 14.37 -25.53 -14.74
CA ALA A 699 13.39 -24.69 -14.10
C ALA A 699 12.31 -24.22 -15.10
N GLN A 700 11.08 -24.08 -14.61
CA GLN A 700 10.04 -23.33 -15.31
C GLN A 700 10.51 -21.88 -15.55
N PRO A 701 9.99 -21.19 -16.59
CA PRO A 701 10.45 -19.85 -16.97
C PRO A 701 10.57 -18.84 -15.81
N GLY A 702 9.57 -18.80 -14.91
CA GLY A 702 9.60 -17.93 -13.73
C GLY A 702 10.76 -18.25 -12.78
N ARG A 703 10.99 -19.54 -12.50
CA ARG A 703 12.07 -20.01 -11.62
C ARG A 703 13.45 -19.80 -12.27
N ALA A 704 13.55 -19.93 -13.59
CA ALA A 704 14.78 -19.63 -14.33
C ALA A 704 15.13 -18.14 -14.29
N LEU A 705 14.12 -17.25 -14.34
CA LEU A 705 14.31 -15.81 -14.15
C LEU A 705 14.76 -15.47 -12.73
N GLU A 706 14.20 -16.14 -11.71
CA GLU A 706 14.66 -15.99 -10.32
C GLU A 706 16.14 -16.38 -10.20
N ALA A 707 16.52 -17.55 -10.72
CA ALA A 707 17.91 -18.01 -10.71
C ALA A 707 18.83 -17.02 -11.43
N LYS A 708 18.43 -16.49 -12.59
CA LYS A 708 19.19 -15.46 -13.33
C LYS A 708 19.37 -14.18 -12.50
N ARG A 709 18.34 -13.74 -11.78
CA ARG A 709 18.41 -12.56 -10.90
C ARG A 709 19.43 -12.79 -9.79
N TRP A 710 19.39 -13.95 -9.14
CA TRP A 710 20.38 -14.31 -8.12
C TRP A 710 21.79 -14.43 -8.67
N LEU A 711 21.98 -14.98 -9.86
CA LEU A 711 23.29 -15.05 -10.50
C LEU A 711 23.89 -13.67 -10.77
N GLY A 712 23.06 -12.65 -11.03
CA GLY A 712 23.52 -11.27 -11.19
C GLY A 712 23.87 -10.57 -9.87
N LEU A 713 23.46 -11.13 -8.73
CA LEU A 713 23.80 -10.61 -7.41
C LEU A 713 25.23 -11.01 -7.00
N PHE A 714 25.65 -12.25 -7.31
CA PHE A 714 27.01 -12.78 -7.05
C PHE A 714 28.04 -12.25 -8.05
#